data_AF-A0AAD1AZC1-F1
#
_entry.id   AF-A0AAD1AZC1-F1
#
_cell.length_a   1.000
_cell.length_b   1.000
_cell.length_c   1.000
_cell.angle_alpha   90.00
_cell.angle_beta   90.00
_cell.angle_gamma   90.00
#
_symmetry.space_group_name_H-M   'P 1'
#
loop_
_entity.id
_entity.type
_entity.pdbx_description
1 polymer ?
#
loop_
_entity_poly.entity_id
_entity_poly.type
_entity_poly.pdbx_seq_one_letter_code
_entity_poly.pdbx_strand_id
1 'polypeptide(L)'
;MTPELIKENLLLEDGRTISIETGSLACQANGSAVVRMANTSLIATVVVSTEDKKGVNFLPLNIDYREKYSAGGKIPGGFIKREGRPSDEEILTMRLVDRLLRPLFPKIFYKEIQIMISLLSYDINVLPDGLAGLVASTAVYLSGIPFKGPVSAVRIIRIKNLFIINPGIEDVKKSDIDLIVGGTINSILMVEGEMKEVSEKEIIKIIKIAHFYIKRQIKAQINLLKKIKNKSLSKINFNIKNNNFFYLKEKLNFLFFYKIYNIYKKFYKKKIRLKKINRLLNNIKKLFFNDNILINENEIDIIFFEIKKKIIREIICKENLRLDGRSLDDIRNISSQVDCLPGVHGSAIFSRGETQALSTVTLGSSLDVNKIDNVIIQDKQKFYLHYNFPPFSTGEIKLLKGVSRREIGHGNLAQRALKNIIPFDNPYTIRVVSDVLESNGSSSMATVCASTLALMDAGIPIKRPVSGISMGLIFNKFTGEALILSDLLGDEDNIGDMDFKITGTKYGMTACQMDIKISGISYDILLKTILKAKKIIIFIINNMLTTLNAPRISLKPTAPKIYTFNIPKTFIGAVIGPGGKIIQEIQSSTETSIKIEEKENLGKIEILGKNYNKIKDAIEKIQSIVFLPKIGKIYKAKVKYIKPFGVFVELSKGIEGLLHISEISWKKLTNLENYIKIGHFINVKYLGKNNKNGKIKLSHKILLSRK
;
A
#
# COMPACT_ATOMS: atom_id res chain seq x y z
N MET A 1 28.60 -33.44 -19.23
CA MET A 1 27.98 -33.91 -17.97
C MET A 1 26.52 -33.55 -18.01
N THR A 2 25.63 -34.54 -17.88
CA THR A 2 24.19 -34.29 -17.71
C THR A 2 23.95 -33.59 -16.37
N PRO A 3 23.14 -32.52 -16.33
CA PRO A 3 22.81 -31.84 -15.08
C PRO A 3 22.13 -32.81 -14.10
N GLU A 4 22.68 -32.98 -12.89
CA GLU A 4 22.07 -33.83 -11.85
C GLU A 4 21.07 -33.00 -11.04
N LEU A 5 19.81 -33.44 -10.99
CA LEU A 5 18.77 -32.78 -10.20
C LEU A 5 18.88 -33.18 -8.73
N ILE A 6 19.11 -32.20 -7.87
CA ILE A 6 19.12 -32.38 -6.42
C ILE A 6 17.89 -31.71 -5.83
N LYS A 7 17.17 -32.43 -4.96
CA LYS A 7 15.86 -32.01 -4.43
C LYS A 7 15.74 -32.23 -2.93
N GLU A 8 15.06 -31.30 -2.26
CA GLU A 8 14.63 -31.42 -0.86
C GLU A 8 13.16 -30.99 -0.74
N ASN A 9 12.38 -31.72 0.03
CA ASN A 9 10.95 -31.45 0.25
C ASN A 9 10.68 -31.09 1.71
N LEU A 10 9.73 -30.19 1.93
CA LEU A 10 9.21 -29.77 3.22
C LEU A 10 7.69 -29.88 3.22
N LEU A 11 7.13 -30.74 4.06
CA LEU A 11 5.68 -30.90 4.24
C LEU A 11 5.15 -29.89 5.28
N LEU A 12 4.11 -29.13 4.94
CA LEU A 12 3.40 -28.24 5.86
C LEU A 12 2.26 -28.98 6.59
N GLU A 13 1.77 -28.39 7.67
CA GLU A 13 0.70 -28.97 8.51
C GLU A 13 -0.63 -29.13 7.78
N ASP A 14 -0.87 -28.32 6.75
CA ASP A 14 -2.06 -28.37 5.90
C ASP A 14 -1.94 -29.34 4.71
N GLY A 15 -0.88 -30.16 4.68
CA GLY A 15 -0.61 -31.14 3.63
C GLY A 15 0.08 -30.59 2.38
N ARG A 16 0.22 -29.26 2.23
CA ARG A 16 0.96 -28.69 1.10
C ARG A 16 2.46 -28.94 1.26
N THR A 17 3.15 -29.18 0.15
CA THR A 17 4.60 -29.43 0.15
C THR A 17 5.35 -28.32 -0.58
N ILE A 18 6.46 -27.88 0.01
CA ILE A 18 7.45 -26.99 -0.62
C ILE A 18 8.62 -27.85 -1.07
N SER A 19 8.95 -27.82 -2.36
CA SER A 19 10.16 -28.46 -2.90
C SER A 19 11.20 -27.42 -3.30
N ILE A 20 12.46 -27.66 -2.93
CA ILE A 20 13.63 -26.87 -3.31
C ILE A 20 14.51 -27.74 -4.20
N GLU A 21 14.87 -27.24 -5.38
CA GLU A 21 15.58 -27.97 -6.41
C GLU A 21 16.78 -27.17 -6.92
N THR A 22 17.86 -27.86 -7.31
CA THR A 22 19.03 -27.26 -7.96
C THR A 22 19.72 -28.28 -8.87
N GLY A 23 20.71 -27.81 -9.63
CA GLY A 23 21.59 -28.64 -10.46
C GLY A 23 21.13 -28.83 -11.90
N SER A 24 19.83 -28.67 -12.21
CA SER A 24 19.26 -28.89 -13.55
C SER A 24 19.13 -27.63 -14.42
N LEU A 25 18.80 -26.47 -13.83
CA LEU A 25 18.50 -25.23 -14.56
C LEU A 25 19.51 -24.12 -14.27
N ALA A 26 19.82 -23.33 -15.30
CA ALA A 26 20.74 -22.19 -15.25
C ALA A 26 22.13 -22.52 -14.66
N CYS A 27 22.71 -23.66 -15.07
CA CYS A 27 23.98 -24.19 -14.55
C CYS A 27 25.22 -23.29 -14.80
N GLN A 28 25.10 -22.24 -15.62
CA GLN A 28 26.17 -21.25 -15.84
C GLN A 28 26.18 -20.13 -14.78
N ALA A 29 25.07 -19.91 -14.06
CA ALA A 29 25.05 -18.96 -12.96
C ALA A 29 25.95 -19.46 -11.82
N ASN A 30 26.50 -18.55 -11.02
CA ASN A 30 27.28 -18.94 -9.84
C ASN A 30 26.40 -19.77 -8.88
N GLY A 31 25.13 -19.40 -8.71
CA GLY A 31 24.14 -20.19 -8.00
C GLY A 31 22.77 -20.14 -8.65
N SER A 32 22.03 -21.25 -8.60
CA SER A 32 20.68 -21.38 -9.17
C SER A 32 19.83 -22.29 -8.29
N ALA A 33 18.58 -21.90 -8.05
CA ALA A 33 17.62 -22.71 -7.31
C ALA A 33 16.20 -22.52 -7.86
N VAL A 34 15.40 -23.58 -7.78
CA VAL A 34 13.97 -23.57 -8.06
C VAL A 34 13.22 -23.91 -6.77
N VAL A 35 12.19 -23.13 -6.45
CA VAL A 35 11.27 -23.43 -5.35
C VAL A 35 9.88 -23.59 -5.92
N ARG A 36 9.22 -24.68 -5.53
CA ARG A 36 7.84 -24.96 -5.93
C ARG A 36 6.99 -25.26 -4.71
N MET A 37 5.78 -24.73 -4.68
CA MET A 37 4.75 -25.05 -3.71
C MET A 37 3.40 -25.12 -4.43
N ALA A 38 2.73 -26.27 -4.34
CA ALA A 38 1.67 -26.62 -5.30
C ALA A 38 2.16 -26.41 -6.75
N ASN A 39 1.40 -25.72 -7.60
CA ASN A 39 1.83 -25.38 -8.96
C ASN A 39 2.54 -24.01 -9.07
N THR A 40 2.71 -23.25 -7.97
CA THR A 40 3.49 -22.02 -7.99
C THR A 40 4.98 -22.36 -7.97
N SER A 41 5.74 -21.93 -8.97
CA SER A 41 7.16 -22.19 -9.11
C SER A 41 7.95 -20.92 -9.41
N LEU A 42 9.04 -20.72 -8.66
CA LEU A 42 10.00 -19.64 -8.83
C LEU A 42 11.38 -20.20 -9.15
N ILE A 43 12.12 -19.53 -10.03
CA ILE A 43 13.56 -19.74 -10.18
C ILE A 43 14.31 -18.50 -9.72
N ALA A 44 15.43 -18.69 -9.02
CA ALA A 44 16.39 -17.62 -8.75
C ALA A 44 17.78 -18.01 -9.26
N THR A 45 18.46 -17.04 -9.86
CA THR A 45 19.83 -17.16 -10.34
C THR A 45 20.67 -16.04 -9.77
N VAL A 46 21.91 -16.35 -9.40
CA VAL A 46 22.88 -15.42 -8.85
C VAL A 46 24.12 -15.40 -9.71
N VAL A 47 24.52 -14.21 -10.14
CA VAL A 47 25.76 -13.96 -10.87
C VAL A 47 26.57 -12.91 -10.14
N VAL A 48 27.88 -13.12 -10.08
CA VAL A 48 28.84 -12.23 -9.41
C VAL A 48 29.95 -11.86 -10.38
N SER A 49 30.33 -10.58 -10.38
CA SER A 49 31.47 -10.13 -11.18
C SER A 49 32.78 -10.78 -10.71
N THR A 50 33.70 -10.99 -11.65
CA THR A 50 35.06 -11.47 -11.34
C THR A 50 35.88 -10.41 -10.59
N GLU A 51 35.72 -9.15 -10.99
CA GLU A 51 36.42 -7.98 -10.45
C GLU A 51 35.52 -7.10 -9.58
N ASP A 52 36.15 -6.31 -8.71
CA ASP A 52 35.48 -5.29 -7.91
C ASP A 52 35.05 -4.10 -8.79
N LYS A 53 33.87 -3.55 -8.50
CA LYS A 53 33.39 -2.35 -9.19
C LYS A 53 34.20 -1.12 -8.77
N LYS A 54 34.91 -0.52 -9.73
CA LYS A 54 35.68 0.71 -9.51
C LYS A 54 34.77 1.88 -9.11
N GLY A 55 35.24 2.71 -8.18
CA GLY A 55 34.56 3.95 -7.77
C GLY A 55 33.30 3.77 -6.91
N VAL A 56 33.01 2.57 -6.43
CA VAL A 56 31.83 2.29 -5.59
C VAL A 56 32.23 2.08 -4.13
N ASN A 57 31.46 2.72 -3.23
CA ASN A 57 31.64 2.69 -1.77
C ASN A 57 30.46 2.02 -1.04
N PHE A 58 29.64 1.26 -1.77
CA PHE A 58 28.48 0.53 -1.26
C PHE A 58 28.44 -0.89 -1.85
N LEU A 59 27.67 -1.79 -1.25
CA LEU A 59 27.43 -3.12 -1.82
C LEU A 59 26.61 -3.02 -3.13
N PRO A 60 27.19 -3.30 -4.31
CA PRO A 60 26.48 -3.22 -5.58
C PRO A 60 25.63 -4.48 -5.81
N LEU A 61 24.58 -4.60 -4.99
CA LEU A 61 23.57 -5.66 -5.04
C LEU A 61 22.36 -5.17 -5.82
N ASN A 62 22.07 -5.85 -6.93
CA ASN A 62 20.89 -5.67 -7.75
C ASN A 62 19.99 -6.90 -7.64
N ILE A 63 18.74 -6.67 -7.28
CA ILE A 63 17.71 -7.71 -7.24
C ILE A 63 16.64 -7.35 -8.27
N ASP A 64 16.31 -8.32 -9.11
CA ASP A 64 15.24 -8.24 -10.09
C ASP A 64 14.28 -9.42 -9.87
N TYR A 65 12.99 -9.14 -9.75
CA TYR A 65 11.93 -10.14 -9.65
C TYR A 65 10.93 -9.85 -10.76
N ARG A 66 10.67 -10.83 -11.63
CA ARG A 66 9.78 -10.68 -12.78
C ARG A 66 8.67 -11.73 -12.79
N GLU A 67 7.46 -11.26 -13.05
CA GLU A 67 6.29 -12.11 -13.30
C GLU A 67 6.05 -12.21 -14.80
N LYS A 68 6.36 -13.38 -15.35
CA LYS A 68 6.10 -13.66 -16.77
C LYS A 68 4.63 -13.95 -16.96
N TYR A 69 3.99 -13.34 -17.96
CA TYR A 69 2.56 -13.58 -18.21
C TYR A 69 2.28 -15.03 -18.59
N SER A 70 3.26 -15.70 -19.21
CA SER A 70 3.20 -17.13 -19.49
C SER A 70 3.07 -18.00 -18.25
N ALA A 71 3.55 -17.55 -17.08
CA ALA A 71 3.41 -18.29 -15.83
C ALA A 71 1.95 -18.43 -15.37
N GLY A 72 1.11 -17.46 -15.75
CA GLY A 72 -0.34 -17.50 -15.55
C GLY A 72 -1.12 -17.95 -16.80
N GLY A 73 -0.44 -18.41 -17.86
CA GLY A 73 -1.09 -18.77 -19.13
C GLY A 73 -1.74 -17.59 -19.86
N LYS A 74 -1.22 -16.37 -19.68
CA LYS A 74 -1.80 -15.12 -20.22
C LYS A 74 -0.89 -14.47 -21.26
N ILE A 75 -1.50 -13.60 -22.08
CA ILE A 75 -0.80 -12.67 -22.97
C ILE A 75 -0.91 -11.26 -22.35
N PRO A 76 0.16 -10.43 -22.33
CA PRO A 76 0.09 -9.08 -21.80
C PRO A 76 -1.01 -8.21 -22.43
N GLY A 77 -1.74 -7.48 -21.58
CA GLY A 77 -2.86 -6.63 -22.00
C GLY A 77 -2.45 -5.38 -22.79
N GLY A 78 -1.20 -4.91 -22.63
CA GLY A 78 -0.68 -3.71 -23.30
C GLY A 78 -0.68 -3.77 -24.83
N PHE A 79 -0.44 -2.61 -25.47
CA PHE A 79 -0.27 -2.53 -26.93
C PHE A 79 0.89 -3.41 -27.41
N ILE A 80 2.01 -3.36 -26.69
CA ILE A 80 3.15 -4.23 -26.89
C ILE A 80 2.88 -5.52 -26.12
N LYS A 81 2.76 -6.65 -26.83
CA LYS A 81 2.47 -8.00 -26.28
C LYS A 81 3.69 -8.64 -25.61
N ARG A 82 4.39 -7.88 -24.78
CA ARG A 82 5.60 -8.28 -24.05
C ARG A 82 5.64 -7.63 -22.68
N GLU A 83 6.27 -8.28 -21.71
CA GLU A 83 6.52 -7.70 -20.39
C GLU A 83 7.30 -6.38 -20.50
N GLY A 84 6.73 -5.31 -19.95
CA GLY A 84 7.32 -3.97 -19.96
C GLY A 84 8.07 -3.64 -18.68
N ARG A 85 7.92 -2.38 -18.23
CA ARG A 85 8.43 -1.93 -16.93
C ARG A 85 7.89 -2.80 -15.79
N PRO A 86 8.69 -3.04 -14.73
CA PRO A 86 8.19 -3.74 -13.55
C PRO A 86 6.96 -3.05 -12.95
N SER A 87 5.98 -3.85 -12.53
CA SER A 87 4.84 -3.45 -11.74
C SER A 87 5.24 -3.07 -10.31
N ASP A 88 4.34 -2.40 -9.59
CA ASP A 88 4.57 -2.04 -8.19
C ASP A 88 4.75 -3.30 -7.32
N GLU A 89 4.00 -4.38 -7.59
CA GLU A 89 4.12 -5.67 -6.88
C GLU A 89 5.47 -6.34 -7.12
N GLU A 90 5.97 -6.32 -8.36
CA GLU A 90 7.30 -6.81 -8.69
C GLU A 90 8.37 -6.00 -7.93
N ILE A 91 8.25 -4.68 -7.92
CA ILE A 91 9.19 -3.78 -7.23
C ILE A 91 9.15 -3.97 -5.71
N LEU A 92 7.97 -4.15 -5.13
CA LEU A 92 7.80 -4.44 -3.70
C LEU A 92 8.46 -5.77 -3.33
N THR A 93 8.30 -6.79 -4.16
CA THR A 93 8.95 -8.10 -3.97
C THR A 93 10.47 -7.99 -4.08
N MET A 94 11.00 -7.23 -5.05
CA MET A 94 12.45 -6.93 -5.14
C MET A 94 12.96 -6.29 -3.84
N ARG A 95 12.22 -5.32 -3.30
CA ARG A 95 12.59 -4.64 -2.05
C ARG A 95 12.54 -5.56 -0.84
N LEU A 96 11.55 -6.45 -0.80
CA LEU A 96 11.40 -7.44 0.26
C LEU A 96 12.64 -8.34 0.32
N VAL A 97 13.03 -8.90 -0.82
CA VAL A 97 14.22 -9.75 -0.92
C VAL A 97 15.50 -8.95 -0.61
N ASP A 98 15.61 -7.71 -1.08
CA ASP A 98 16.79 -6.86 -0.82
C ASP A 98 16.98 -6.59 0.68
N ARG A 99 15.91 -6.21 1.37
CA ARG A 99 15.92 -5.98 2.82
C ARG A 99 16.29 -7.22 3.61
N LEU A 100 15.87 -8.39 3.14
CA LEU A 100 16.17 -9.67 3.75
C LEU A 100 17.65 -10.08 3.58
N LEU A 101 18.22 -9.92 2.38
CA LEU A 101 19.56 -10.40 2.05
C LEU A 101 20.67 -9.39 2.39
N ARG A 102 20.46 -8.11 2.12
CA ARG A 102 21.51 -7.06 2.19
C ARG A 102 22.27 -7.01 3.52
N PRO A 103 21.64 -7.13 4.71
CA PRO A 103 22.35 -7.06 5.99
C PRO A 103 23.34 -8.21 6.24
N LEU A 104 23.22 -9.31 5.48
CA LEU A 104 23.99 -10.53 5.70
C LEU A 104 25.22 -10.67 4.79
N PHE A 105 25.37 -9.78 3.81
CA PHE A 105 26.61 -9.67 3.05
C PHE A 105 27.70 -8.96 3.87
N PRO A 106 28.99 -9.23 3.59
CA PRO A 106 30.10 -8.50 4.19
C PRO A 106 30.00 -7.00 3.88
N LYS A 107 30.35 -6.15 4.85
CA LYS A 107 30.31 -4.69 4.69
C LYS A 107 31.23 -4.18 3.58
N ILE A 108 32.38 -4.83 3.39
CA ILE A 108 33.42 -4.44 2.44
C ILE A 108 33.39 -5.43 1.27
N PHE A 109 32.29 -5.46 0.51
CA PHE A 109 32.13 -6.34 -0.65
C PHE A 109 31.73 -5.50 -1.87
N TYR A 110 32.63 -5.35 -2.84
CA TYR A 110 32.47 -4.42 -3.97
C TYR A 110 32.27 -5.10 -5.32
N LYS A 111 32.25 -6.44 -5.36
CA LYS A 111 31.84 -7.18 -6.56
C LYS A 111 30.35 -6.96 -6.81
N GLU A 112 29.99 -6.76 -8.08
CA GLU A 112 28.60 -6.66 -8.48
C GLU A 112 27.91 -8.00 -8.28
N ILE A 113 26.75 -7.96 -7.63
CA ILE A 113 25.89 -9.13 -7.44
C ILE A 113 24.57 -8.85 -8.16
N GLN A 114 24.21 -9.73 -9.08
CA GLN A 114 22.89 -9.72 -9.70
C GLN A 114 22.11 -10.96 -9.27
N ILE A 115 20.97 -10.74 -8.64
CA ILE A 115 20.00 -11.78 -8.28
C ILE A 115 18.78 -11.58 -9.16
N MET A 116 18.50 -12.53 -10.05
CA MET A 116 17.29 -12.53 -10.87
C MET A 116 16.35 -13.62 -10.38
N ILE A 117 15.09 -13.26 -10.14
CA ILE A 117 14.04 -14.15 -9.71
C ILE A 117 12.93 -14.08 -10.77
N SER A 118 12.43 -15.22 -11.22
CA SER A 118 11.35 -15.28 -12.19
C SER A 118 10.25 -16.23 -11.74
N LEU A 119 9.01 -15.77 -11.86
CA LEU A 119 7.83 -16.62 -11.77
C LEU A 119 7.75 -17.49 -13.03
N LEU A 120 7.80 -18.81 -12.85
CA LEU A 120 7.73 -19.79 -13.93
C LEU A 120 6.31 -20.33 -14.11
N SER A 121 5.60 -20.56 -13.02
CA SER A 121 4.21 -21.02 -13.00
C SER A 121 3.50 -20.50 -11.77
N TYR A 122 2.18 -20.29 -11.86
CA TYR A 122 1.35 -19.73 -10.79
C TYR A 122 0.15 -20.63 -10.47
N ASP A 123 -0.04 -20.90 -9.18
CA ASP A 123 -1.23 -21.55 -8.60
C ASP A 123 -2.03 -20.51 -7.79
N ILE A 124 -3.34 -20.47 -7.99
CA ILE A 124 -4.24 -19.51 -7.32
C ILE A 124 -4.20 -19.61 -5.78
N ASN A 125 -3.81 -20.77 -5.25
CA ASN A 125 -3.78 -21.06 -3.81
C ASN A 125 -2.44 -20.68 -3.13
N VAL A 126 -1.45 -20.17 -3.89
CA VAL A 126 -0.12 -19.87 -3.35
C VAL A 126 0.45 -18.60 -3.98
N LEU A 127 0.48 -17.51 -3.21
CA LEU A 127 1.19 -16.29 -3.60
C LEU A 127 2.72 -16.48 -3.62
N PRO A 128 3.42 -16.00 -4.66
CA PRO A 128 4.84 -16.25 -4.85
C PRO A 128 5.76 -15.38 -3.99
N ASP A 129 5.34 -14.19 -3.56
CA ASP A 129 6.20 -13.26 -2.82
C ASP A 129 6.70 -13.82 -1.49
N GLY A 130 5.87 -14.64 -0.81
CA GLY A 130 6.28 -15.43 0.36
C GLY A 130 7.40 -16.44 0.07
N LEU A 131 7.56 -16.90 -1.18
CA LEU A 131 8.60 -17.86 -1.58
C LEU A 131 9.85 -17.18 -2.16
N ALA A 132 9.76 -15.91 -2.55
CA ALA A 132 10.84 -15.17 -3.21
C ALA A 132 12.11 -15.10 -2.34
N GLY A 133 11.96 -14.88 -1.03
CA GLY A 133 13.09 -14.87 -0.10
C GLY A 133 13.77 -16.24 0.04
N LEU A 134 12.99 -17.33 0.03
CA LEU A 134 13.49 -18.70 0.11
C LEU A 134 14.34 -19.07 -1.11
N VAL A 135 13.81 -18.85 -2.32
CA VAL A 135 14.50 -19.21 -3.56
C VAL A 135 15.76 -18.37 -3.76
N ALA A 136 15.71 -17.06 -3.46
CA ALA A 136 16.85 -16.17 -3.56
C ALA A 136 17.95 -16.53 -2.57
N SER A 137 17.60 -16.80 -1.30
CA SER A 137 18.56 -17.25 -0.28
C SER A 137 19.25 -18.54 -0.70
N THR A 138 18.49 -19.50 -1.22
CA THR A 138 19.03 -20.79 -1.68
C THR A 138 20.06 -20.58 -2.79
N ALA A 139 19.71 -19.79 -3.81
CA ALA A 139 20.60 -19.50 -4.93
C ALA A 139 21.86 -18.71 -4.50
N VAL A 140 21.74 -17.76 -3.56
CA VAL A 140 22.90 -17.06 -2.99
C VAL A 140 23.82 -18.01 -2.23
N TYR A 141 23.27 -18.92 -1.42
CA TYR A 141 24.09 -19.87 -0.68
C TYR A 141 24.84 -20.83 -1.62
N LEU A 142 24.17 -21.26 -2.71
CA LEU A 142 24.78 -22.08 -3.76
C LEU A 142 25.84 -21.35 -4.58
N SER A 143 25.86 -20.01 -4.57
CA SER A 143 26.80 -19.22 -5.37
C SER A 143 28.22 -19.16 -4.82
N GLY A 144 28.44 -19.57 -3.57
CA GLY A 144 29.74 -19.47 -2.90
C GLY A 144 30.12 -18.04 -2.47
N ILE A 145 29.22 -17.07 -2.58
CA ILE A 145 29.41 -15.71 -2.03
C ILE A 145 29.52 -15.82 -0.50
N PRO A 146 30.47 -15.10 0.15
CA PRO A 146 30.46 -14.94 1.59
C PRO A 146 29.12 -14.33 2.05
N PHE A 147 28.29 -15.13 2.72
CA PHE A 147 26.93 -14.74 3.10
C PHE A 147 26.57 -15.34 4.46
N LYS A 148 26.11 -14.52 5.41
CA LYS A 148 25.77 -14.94 6.79
C LYS A 148 24.36 -15.57 6.92
N GLY A 149 23.85 -16.16 5.84
CA GLY A 149 22.57 -16.88 5.84
C GLY A 149 22.72 -18.37 6.21
N PRO A 150 21.77 -19.24 5.82
CA PRO A 150 20.62 -18.96 4.95
C PRO A 150 19.53 -18.15 5.67
N VAL A 151 18.64 -17.57 4.88
CA VAL A 151 17.42 -16.90 5.34
C VAL A 151 16.20 -17.47 4.64
N SER A 152 15.04 -17.15 5.17
CA SER A 152 13.80 -17.38 4.45
C SER A 152 12.76 -16.33 4.80
N ALA A 153 11.68 -16.32 4.02
CA ALA A 153 10.51 -15.50 4.28
C ALA A 153 9.26 -16.37 4.14
N VAL A 154 8.20 -15.95 4.83
CA VAL A 154 6.86 -16.52 4.68
C VAL A 154 5.84 -15.40 4.70
N ARG A 155 4.80 -15.54 3.89
CA ARG A 155 3.56 -14.79 4.10
C ARG A 155 2.71 -15.54 5.12
N ILE A 156 2.12 -14.84 6.06
CA ILE A 156 1.20 -15.39 7.05
C ILE A 156 -0.01 -14.50 7.15
N ILE A 157 -1.19 -15.10 7.06
CA ILE A 157 -2.47 -14.42 7.26
C ILE A 157 -3.23 -15.03 8.42
N ARG A 158 -4.25 -14.29 8.89
CA ARG A 158 -5.24 -14.79 9.84
C ARG A 158 -6.65 -14.67 9.29
N ILE A 159 -7.42 -15.76 9.37
CA ILE A 159 -8.85 -15.81 9.03
C ILE A 159 -9.57 -16.50 10.18
N LYS A 160 -10.52 -15.83 10.85
CA LYS A 160 -11.31 -16.41 11.96
C LYS A 160 -10.44 -17.16 12.99
N ASN A 161 -9.31 -16.56 13.40
CA ASN A 161 -8.30 -17.11 14.32
C ASN A 161 -7.44 -18.28 13.81
N LEU A 162 -7.62 -18.73 12.56
CA LEU A 162 -6.75 -19.70 11.91
C LEU A 162 -5.63 -18.97 11.17
N PHE A 163 -4.40 -19.47 11.30
CA PHE A 163 -3.23 -18.95 10.61
C PHE A 163 -2.93 -19.78 9.37
N ILE A 164 -2.71 -19.12 8.24
CA ILE A 164 -2.39 -19.78 6.96
C ILE A 164 -1.04 -19.25 6.47
N ILE A 165 -0.12 -20.16 6.17
CA ILE A 165 1.23 -19.86 5.65
C ILE A 165 1.20 -19.87 4.13
N ASN A 166 1.82 -18.89 3.48
CA ASN A 166 1.86 -18.75 2.02
C ASN A 166 0.48 -19.00 1.38
N PRO A 167 -0.52 -18.16 1.72
CA PRO A 167 -1.91 -18.35 1.29
C PRO A 167 -2.12 -18.01 -0.18
N GLY A 168 -3.31 -18.33 -0.69
CA GLY A 168 -3.81 -17.83 -1.97
C GLY A 168 -4.39 -16.43 -1.88
N ILE A 169 -4.68 -15.82 -3.02
CA ILE A 169 -5.15 -14.43 -3.08
C ILE A 169 -6.54 -14.22 -2.46
N GLU A 170 -7.43 -15.21 -2.59
CA GLU A 170 -8.77 -15.12 -2.02
C GLU A 170 -8.77 -15.13 -0.49
N ASP A 171 -7.85 -15.90 0.10
CA ASP A 171 -7.68 -15.97 1.54
C ASP A 171 -7.12 -14.65 2.09
N VAL A 172 -6.15 -14.04 1.39
CA VAL A 172 -5.64 -12.70 1.75
C VAL A 172 -6.78 -11.67 1.81
N LYS A 173 -7.69 -11.67 0.84
CA LYS A 173 -8.85 -10.74 0.83
C LYS A 173 -9.77 -10.92 2.03
N LYS A 174 -9.91 -12.15 2.54
CA LYS A 174 -10.75 -12.49 3.71
C LYS A 174 -10.02 -12.23 5.03
N SER A 175 -8.70 -12.06 5.02
CA SER A 175 -7.90 -11.95 6.23
C SER A 175 -8.07 -10.63 6.97
N ASP A 176 -7.79 -10.65 8.28
CA ASP A 176 -7.71 -9.46 9.13
C ASP A 176 -6.28 -9.05 9.49
N ILE A 177 -5.32 -9.96 9.30
CA ILE A 177 -3.88 -9.72 9.35
C ILE A 177 -3.26 -10.33 8.09
N ASP A 178 -2.39 -9.58 7.42
CA ASP A 178 -1.54 -10.04 6.33
C ASP A 178 -0.10 -9.52 6.54
N LEU A 179 0.82 -10.43 6.87
CA LEU A 179 2.23 -10.11 7.12
C LEU A 179 3.13 -10.98 6.26
N ILE A 180 4.21 -10.40 5.77
CA ILE A 180 5.39 -11.12 5.32
C ILE A 180 6.49 -10.93 6.36
N VAL A 181 7.01 -12.04 6.85
CA VAL A 181 8.07 -12.08 7.85
C VAL A 181 9.26 -12.79 7.23
N GLY A 182 10.45 -12.20 7.40
CA GLY A 182 11.71 -12.76 6.93
C GLY A 182 12.74 -12.82 8.04
N GLY A 183 13.56 -13.87 8.08
CA GLY A 183 14.52 -14.08 9.16
C GLY A 183 15.55 -15.17 8.88
N THR A 184 16.50 -15.26 9.82
CA THR A 184 17.45 -16.36 9.95
C THR A 184 16.86 -17.46 10.86
N ILE A 185 17.66 -18.49 11.17
CA ILE A 185 17.28 -19.52 12.15
C ILE A 185 17.11 -18.95 13.58
N ASN A 186 17.79 -17.84 13.88
CA ASN A 186 17.92 -17.28 15.23
C ASN A 186 17.15 -15.97 15.42
N SER A 187 16.96 -15.18 14.36
CA SER A 187 16.43 -13.83 14.46
C SER A 187 15.53 -13.47 13.29
N ILE A 188 14.49 -12.68 13.58
CA ILE A 188 13.77 -11.94 12.55
C ILE A 188 14.71 -10.88 11.97
N LEU A 189 14.61 -10.65 10.66
CA LEU A 189 15.33 -9.62 9.94
C LEU A 189 14.40 -8.55 9.39
N MET A 190 13.24 -8.96 8.88
CA MET A 190 12.26 -8.02 8.37
C MET A 190 10.84 -8.45 8.64
N VAL A 191 9.96 -7.47 8.80
CA VAL A 191 8.50 -7.64 8.81
C VAL A 191 7.92 -6.58 7.91
N GLU A 192 6.89 -6.93 7.15
CA GLU A 192 6.12 -6.00 6.34
C GLU A 192 4.69 -6.48 6.23
N GLY A 193 3.71 -5.62 6.44
CA GLY A 193 2.33 -6.01 6.24
C GLY A 193 1.29 -5.04 6.75
N GLU A 194 0.05 -5.50 6.73
CA GLU A 194 -1.15 -4.73 7.01
C GLU A 194 -2.16 -5.52 7.84
N MET A 195 -3.03 -4.81 8.54
CA MET A 195 -3.99 -5.41 9.46
C MET A 195 -5.22 -4.50 9.64
N LYS A 196 -6.31 -5.08 10.13
CA LYS A 196 -7.58 -4.39 10.41
C LYS A 196 -7.70 -4.07 11.90
N GLU A 197 -6.94 -3.09 12.37
CA GLU A 197 -6.93 -2.62 13.78
C GLU A 197 -6.68 -3.74 14.79
N VAL A 198 -5.50 -4.37 14.69
CA VAL A 198 -5.15 -5.55 15.49
C VAL A 198 -4.31 -5.17 16.72
N SER A 199 -4.47 -5.93 17.80
CA SER A 199 -3.75 -5.73 19.06
C SER A 199 -2.26 -6.13 18.97
N GLU A 200 -1.47 -5.52 19.85
CA GLU A 200 -0.01 -5.68 19.86
C GLU A 200 0.42 -7.12 20.20
N LYS A 201 -0.33 -7.79 21.07
CA LYS A 201 -0.06 -9.19 21.48
C LYS A 201 -0.25 -10.17 20.33
N GLU A 202 -1.28 -9.97 19.51
CA GLU A 202 -1.57 -10.82 18.35
C GLU A 202 -0.46 -10.71 17.28
N ILE A 203 0.12 -9.52 17.13
CA ILE A 203 1.24 -9.29 16.19
C ILE A 203 2.49 -10.07 16.60
N ILE A 204 2.82 -10.10 17.89
CA ILE A 204 3.95 -10.92 18.37
C ILE A 204 3.66 -12.41 18.18
N LYS A 205 2.42 -12.85 18.43
CA LYS A 205 2.01 -14.25 18.25
C LYS A 205 2.19 -14.69 16.79
N ILE A 206 1.71 -13.91 15.83
CA ILE A 206 1.82 -14.24 14.40
C ILE A 206 3.29 -14.21 13.92
N ILE A 207 4.12 -13.28 14.42
CA ILE A 207 5.56 -13.23 14.10
C ILE A 207 6.27 -14.50 14.61
N LYS A 208 5.94 -14.99 15.81
CA LYS A 208 6.52 -16.22 16.37
C LYS A 208 6.16 -17.44 15.51
N ILE A 209 4.90 -17.55 15.07
CA ILE A 209 4.43 -18.63 14.18
C ILE A 209 5.16 -18.55 12.83
N ALA A 210 5.26 -17.37 12.23
CA ALA A 210 5.98 -17.18 10.99
C ALA A 210 7.46 -17.61 11.11
N HIS A 211 8.13 -17.22 12.20
CA HIS A 211 9.51 -17.62 12.46
C HIS A 211 9.68 -19.14 12.58
N PHE A 212 8.72 -19.85 13.19
CA PHE A 212 8.75 -21.31 13.26
C PHE A 212 8.82 -21.94 11.85
N TYR A 213 7.99 -21.46 10.91
CA TYR A 213 8.01 -21.94 9.53
C TYR A 213 9.28 -21.53 8.76
N ILE A 214 9.77 -20.31 8.96
CA ILE A 214 11.06 -19.86 8.41
C ILE A 214 12.19 -20.80 8.83
N LYS A 215 12.24 -21.20 10.11
CA LYS A 215 13.26 -22.15 10.60
C LYS A 215 13.20 -23.50 9.88
N ARG A 216 11.99 -23.98 9.56
CA ARG A 216 11.81 -25.24 8.80
C ARG A 216 12.28 -25.11 7.36
N GLN A 217 11.97 -23.99 6.69
CA GLN A 217 12.46 -23.70 5.34
C GLN A 217 13.99 -23.56 5.29
N ILE A 218 14.61 -22.95 6.31
CA ILE A 218 16.07 -22.87 6.43
C ILE A 218 16.69 -24.26 6.63
N LYS A 219 16.10 -25.12 7.46
CA LYS A 219 16.56 -26.51 7.61
C LYS A 219 16.52 -27.27 6.28
N ALA A 220 15.47 -27.08 5.48
CA ALA A 220 15.39 -27.66 4.14
C ALA A 220 16.50 -27.15 3.21
N GLN A 221 16.82 -25.85 3.21
CA GLN A 221 17.97 -25.31 2.47
C GLN A 221 19.28 -25.99 2.88
N ILE A 222 19.52 -26.13 4.19
CA ILE A 222 20.73 -26.78 4.72
C ILE A 222 20.79 -28.26 4.33
N ASN A 223 19.67 -28.97 4.37
CA ASN A 223 19.60 -30.37 3.96
C ASN A 223 19.89 -30.54 2.46
N LEU A 224 19.32 -29.66 1.61
CA LEU A 224 19.61 -29.64 0.18
C LEU A 224 21.11 -29.49 -0.08
N LEU A 225 21.76 -28.55 0.61
CA LEU A 225 23.19 -28.29 0.48
C LEU A 225 24.05 -29.50 0.90
N LYS A 226 23.65 -30.22 1.97
CA LYS A 226 24.34 -31.45 2.40
C LYS A 226 24.28 -32.56 1.36
N LYS A 227 23.25 -32.59 0.50
CA LYS A 227 23.13 -33.58 -0.59
C LYS A 227 24.09 -33.30 -1.75
N ILE A 228 24.63 -32.08 -1.84
CA ILE A 228 25.62 -31.69 -2.85
C ILE A 228 26.99 -32.26 -2.43
N LYS A 229 27.14 -33.57 -2.57
CA LYS A 229 28.42 -34.28 -2.36
C LYS A 229 29.38 -33.85 -3.48
N ASN A 230 30.54 -33.29 -3.13
CA ASN A 230 31.73 -33.17 -3.99
C ASN A 230 31.86 -32.08 -5.07
N LYS A 231 30.99 -31.07 -5.16
CA LYS A 231 31.43 -29.80 -5.78
C LYS A 231 31.88 -28.90 -4.66
N SER A 232 33.19 -28.66 -4.55
CA SER A 232 33.65 -27.51 -3.76
C SER A 232 32.90 -26.32 -4.32
N LEU A 233 31.89 -25.83 -3.61
CA LEU A 233 31.28 -24.54 -3.90
C LEU A 233 32.48 -23.60 -4.06
N SER A 234 32.72 -23.12 -5.28
CA SER A 234 33.87 -22.30 -5.58
C SER A 234 33.72 -21.04 -4.74
N LYS A 235 34.38 -21.04 -3.57
CA LYS A 235 34.29 -19.92 -2.64
C LYS A 235 34.83 -18.73 -3.40
N ILE A 236 34.01 -17.69 -3.51
CA ILE A 236 34.44 -16.47 -4.17
C ILE A 236 35.50 -15.85 -3.26
N ASN A 237 36.73 -15.76 -3.78
CA ASN A 237 37.85 -15.19 -3.06
C ASN A 237 37.49 -13.80 -2.53
N PHE A 238 37.71 -13.62 -1.23
CA PHE A 238 37.42 -12.40 -0.50
C PHE A 238 38.64 -12.04 0.35
N ASN A 239 39.47 -11.12 -0.16
CA ASN A 239 40.62 -10.64 0.59
C ASN A 239 40.16 -9.60 1.62
N ILE A 240 40.19 -9.99 2.90
CA ILE A 240 40.04 -9.03 3.98
C ILE A 240 41.34 -8.22 4.02
N LYS A 241 41.34 -6.95 3.59
CA LYS A 241 42.51 -6.06 3.73
C LYS A 241 42.80 -5.85 5.22
N ASN A 242 43.77 -6.59 5.78
CA ASN A 242 43.73 -6.87 7.22
C ASN A 242 44.72 -6.15 8.15
N ASN A 243 45.71 -5.37 7.70
CA ASN A 243 46.65 -4.73 8.65
C ASN A 243 46.59 -3.18 8.68
N ASN A 244 46.63 -2.50 7.53
CA ASN A 244 46.63 -1.03 7.51
C ASN A 244 45.30 -0.42 8.01
N PHE A 245 44.18 -1.10 7.79
CA PHE A 245 42.84 -0.60 8.15
C PHE A 245 42.66 -0.44 9.67
N PHE A 246 43.16 -1.38 10.46
CA PHE A 246 43.03 -1.34 11.92
C PHE A 246 43.89 -0.21 12.52
N TYR A 247 45.15 -0.11 12.11
CA TYR A 247 46.04 0.96 12.56
C TYR A 247 45.51 2.35 12.19
N LEU A 248 45.01 2.51 10.97
CA LEU A 248 44.39 3.76 10.52
C LEU A 248 43.14 4.10 11.32
N LYS A 249 42.32 3.11 11.64
CA LYS A 249 41.12 3.29 12.46
C LYS A 249 41.47 3.77 13.86
N GLU A 250 42.46 3.18 14.52
CA GLU A 250 42.93 3.63 15.85
C GLU A 250 43.50 5.05 15.79
N LYS A 251 44.37 5.34 14.81
CA LYS A 251 44.95 6.69 14.62
C LYS A 251 43.87 7.75 14.38
N LEU A 252 42.92 7.49 13.48
CA LEU A 252 41.80 8.39 13.19
C LEU A 252 40.87 8.56 14.39
N ASN A 253 40.61 7.48 15.12
CA ASN A 253 39.79 7.54 16.33
C ASN A 253 40.46 8.44 17.36
N PHE A 254 41.74 8.24 17.67
CA PHE A 254 42.48 9.08 18.62
C PHE A 254 42.46 10.57 18.25
N LEU A 255 42.73 10.91 16.99
CA LEU A 255 42.84 12.30 16.53
C LEU A 255 41.50 13.06 16.48
N PHE A 256 40.40 12.36 16.19
CA PHE A 256 39.14 13.02 15.81
C PHE A 256 37.96 12.67 16.71
N PHE A 257 38.08 11.71 17.64
CA PHE A 257 36.99 11.31 18.53
C PHE A 257 36.38 12.50 19.26
N TYR A 258 37.18 13.27 20.01
CA TYR A 258 36.67 14.42 20.76
C TYR A 258 36.07 15.52 19.87
N LYS A 259 36.62 15.71 18.66
CA LYS A 259 36.08 16.69 17.70
C LYS A 259 34.69 16.27 17.22
N ILE A 260 34.50 15.00 16.87
CA ILE A 260 33.20 14.45 16.47
C ILE A 260 32.23 14.47 17.66
N TYR A 261 32.68 14.02 18.83
CA TYR A 261 31.90 14.00 20.07
C TYR A 261 31.33 15.39 20.39
N ASN A 262 32.18 16.42 20.37
CA ASN A 262 31.78 17.81 20.64
C ASN A 262 30.80 18.37 19.60
N ILE A 263 30.87 17.95 18.33
CA ILE A 263 29.90 18.37 17.31
C ILE A 263 28.52 17.79 17.62
N TYR A 264 28.45 16.50 17.99
CA TYR A 264 27.18 15.83 18.30
C TYR A 264 26.58 16.27 19.64
N LYS A 265 27.41 16.55 20.65
CA LYS A 265 26.96 17.03 21.97
C LYS A 265 26.36 18.45 21.96
N LYS A 266 26.62 19.24 20.91
CA LYS A 266 26.06 20.59 20.74
C LYS A 266 24.66 20.63 20.12
N PHE A 267 24.05 19.47 19.82
CA PHE A 267 22.67 19.35 19.34
C PHE A 267 22.31 20.25 18.14
N TYR A 268 23.23 20.42 17.19
CA TYR A 268 23.00 21.24 16.01
C TYR A 268 21.89 20.68 15.11
N LYS A 269 21.11 21.58 14.49
CA LYS A 269 20.21 21.27 13.35
C LYS A 269 20.94 20.49 12.25
N LYS A 270 20.23 19.64 11.51
CA LYS A 270 20.81 18.68 10.53
C LYS A 270 21.79 19.34 9.58
N LYS A 271 21.40 20.44 8.92
CA LYS A 271 22.21 21.12 7.90
C LYS A 271 23.53 21.64 8.46
N ILE A 272 23.50 22.25 9.64
CA ILE A 272 24.69 22.80 10.31
C ILE A 272 25.61 21.65 10.75
N ARG A 273 25.02 20.60 11.33
CA ARG A 273 25.75 19.40 11.74
C ARG A 273 26.48 18.74 10.57
N LEU A 274 25.77 18.49 9.46
CA LEU A 274 26.35 17.90 8.25
C LEU A 274 27.48 18.76 7.68
N LYS A 275 27.32 20.09 7.61
CA LYS A 275 28.37 20.99 7.13
C LYS A 275 29.65 20.88 7.99
N LYS A 276 29.51 20.81 9.32
CA LYS A 276 30.65 20.66 10.24
C LYS A 276 31.33 19.30 10.12
N ILE A 277 30.55 18.23 10.04
CA ILE A 277 31.06 16.86 9.87
C ILE A 277 31.77 16.70 8.52
N ASN A 278 31.20 17.22 7.43
CA ASN A 278 31.82 17.16 6.10
C ASN A 278 33.11 17.99 6.03
N ARG A 279 33.16 19.16 6.69
CA ARG A 279 34.40 19.94 6.80
C ARG A 279 35.47 19.17 7.56
N LEU A 280 35.10 18.47 8.63
CA LEU A 280 36.03 17.62 9.39
C LEU A 280 36.56 16.46 8.52
N LEU A 281 35.67 15.77 7.81
CA LEU A 281 36.03 14.68 6.90
C LEU A 281 36.97 15.15 5.78
N ASN A 282 36.69 16.29 5.15
CA ASN A 282 37.56 16.85 4.11
C ASN A 282 38.95 17.23 4.66
N ASN A 283 39.02 17.75 5.88
CA ASN A 283 40.30 18.02 6.53
C ASN A 283 41.07 16.73 6.83
N ILE A 284 40.37 15.67 7.25
CA ILE A 284 40.97 14.34 7.42
C ILE A 284 41.55 13.85 6.10
N LYS A 285 40.77 13.85 5.02
CA LYS A 285 41.24 13.43 3.70
C LYS A 285 42.52 14.17 3.29
N LYS A 286 42.55 15.50 3.42
CA LYS A 286 43.74 16.32 3.10
C LYS A 286 45.00 15.95 3.89
N LEU A 287 44.88 15.62 5.17
CA LEU A 287 46.03 15.23 5.99
C LEU A 287 46.69 13.93 5.50
N PHE A 288 45.89 12.95 5.09
CA PHE A 288 46.41 11.64 4.66
C PHE A 288 46.90 11.62 3.21
N PHE A 289 46.49 12.58 2.37
CA PHE A 289 47.05 12.74 1.02
C PHE A 289 48.47 13.31 1.01
N ASN A 290 48.86 14.10 2.01
CA ASN A 290 50.18 14.71 2.08
C ASN A 290 51.28 13.75 2.58
N ASP A 291 50.93 12.67 3.28
CA ASP A 291 51.88 11.79 3.96
C ASP A 291 52.43 10.63 3.08
N ASN A 292 52.29 10.66 1.75
CA ASN A 292 52.67 9.55 0.83
C ASN A 292 52.05 8.18 1.18
N ILE A 293 51.02 8.13 2.03
CA ILE A 293 50.32 6.89 2.35
C ILE A 293 49.24 6.68 1.29
N LEU A 294 49.40 5.63 0.48
CA LEU A 294 48.46 5.16 -0.55
C LEU A 294 47.13 4.65 0.06
N ILE A 295 46.41 5.51 0.78
CA ILE A 295 45.10 5.21 1.35
C ILE A 295 44.03 5.71 0.38
N ASN A 296 43.17 4.80 -0.04
CA ASN A 296 42.01 5.14 -0.85
C ASN A 296 41.03 5.99 -0.01
N GLU A 297 40.54 7.11 -0.55
CA GLU A 297 39.54 7.96 0.13
C GLU A 297 38.33 7.17 0.65
N ASN A 298 37.93 6.13 -0.09
CA ASN A 298 36.81 5.28 0.28
C ASN A 298 37.06 4.56 1.62
N GLU A 299 38.30 4.16 1.91
CA GLU A 299 38.65 3.53 3.18
C GLU A 299 38.54 4.52 4.34
N ILE A 300 38.94 5.78 4.13
CA ILE A 300 38.76 6.87 5.10
C ILE A 300 37.27 7.09 5.38
N ASP A 301 36.43 7.15 4.35
CA ASP A 301 34.99 7.37 4.49
C ASP A 301 34.31 6.27 5.33
N ILE A 302 34.71 5.01 5.12
CA ILE A 302 34.20 3.85 5.87
C ILE A 302 34.66 3.90 7.33
N ILE A 303 35.95 4.14 7.57
CA ILE A 303 36.51 4.24 8.92
C ILE A 303 35.83 5.39 9.68
N PHE A 304 35.70 6.55 9.04
CA PHE A 304 35.05 7.72 9.60
C PHE A 304 33.59 7.41 9.96
N PHE A 305 32.85 6.70 9.10
CA PHE A 305 31.49 6.27 9.40
C PHE A 305 31.42 5.34 10.62
N GLU A 306 32.33 4.37 10.74
CA GLU A 306 32.39 3.45 11.89
C GLU A 306 32.73 4.19 13.20
N ILE A 307 33.67 5.14 13.18
CA ILE A 307 34.01 5.99 14.34
C ILE A 307 32.80 6.84 14.72
N LYS A 308 32.17 7.51 13.75
CA LYS A 308 30.96 8.30 13.94
C LYS A 308 29.84 7.46 14.57
N LYS A 309 29.61 6.25 14.06
CA LYS A 309 28.63 5.30 14.62
C LYS A 309 28.94 4.95 16.08
N LYS A 310 30.19 4.66 16.41
CA LYS A 310 30.62 4.37 17.79
C LYS A 310 30.33 5.55 18.72
N ILE A 311 30.74 6.76 18.33
CA ILE A 311 30.60 7.98 19.13
C ILE A 311 29.13 8.32 19.40
N ILE A 312 28.28 8.29 18.36
CA ILE A 312 26.86 8.61 18.53
C ILE A 312 26.20 7.63 19.51
N ARG A 313 26.51 6.33 19.38
CA ARG A 313 25.97 5.31 20.30
C ARG A 313 26.46 5.52 21.71
N GLU A 314 27.74 5.86 21.88
CA GLU A 314 28.32 6.13 23.19
C GLU A 314 27.68 7.34 23.88
N ILE A 315 27.40 8.41 23.13
CA ILE A 315 26.66 9.58 23.64
C ILE A 315 25.26 9.14 24.12
N ILE A 316 24.50 8.44 23.27
CA ILE A 316 23.13 8.04 23.61
C ILE A 316 23.11 7.09 24.81
N CYS A 317 24.04 6.13 24.88
CA CYS A 317 24.10 5.18 25.99
C CYS A 317 24.57 5.81 27.31
N LYS A 318 25.56 6.71 27.29
CA LYS A 318 26.11 7.32 28.52
C LYS A 318 25.22 8.41 29.08
N GLU A 319 24.69 9.26 28.21
CA GLU A 319 24.00 10.49 28.62
C GLU A 319 22.47 10.31 28.65
N ASN A 320 21.93 9.22 28.09
CA ASN A 320 20.49 9.02 27.85
C ASN A 320 19.82 10.17 27.06
N LEU A 321 20.63 10.92 26.30
CA LEU A 321 20.21 12.04 25.48
C LEU A 321 20.53 11.77 24.01
N ARG A 322 19.63 12.22 23.14
CA ARG A 322 19.72 12.04 21.70
C ARG A 322 20.44 13.18 21.01
N LEU A 323 20.66 13.02 19.71
CA LEU A 323 21.46 13.94 18.90
C LEU A 323 20.89 15.35 18.74
N ASP A 324 19.64 15.55 19.15
CA ASP A 324 18.92 16.82 19.17
C ASP A 324 18.50 17.25 20.59
N GLY A 325 19.05 16.60 21.63
CA GLY A 325 18.81 16.93 23.04
C GLY A 325 17.57 16.27 23.65
N ARG A 326 16.82 15.49 22.88
CA ARG A 326 15.64 14.76 23.36
C ARG A 326 15.99 13.56 24.24
N SER A 327 15.06 13.17 25.11
CA SER A 327 15.04 11.86 25.75
C SER A 327 14.76 10.74 24.73
N LEU A 328 14.89 9.48 25.15
CA LEU A 328 14.58 8.31 24.32
C LEU A 328 13.08 8.21 23.95
N ASP A 329 12.22 8.90 24.69
CA ASP A 329 10.76 8.82 24.62
C ASP A 329 10.15 10.03 23.91
N ASP A 330 10.87 11.15 23.88
CA ASP A 330 10.35 12.41 23.35
C ASP A 330 10.12 12.34 21.83
N ILE A 331 9.05 13.00 21.40
CA ILE A 331 8.69 13.18 20.00
C ILE A 331 9.08 14.59 19.57
N ARG A 332 9.50 14.78 18.32
CA ARG A 332 9.78 16.12 17.80
C ARG A 332 8.50 16.95 17.75
N ASN A 333 8.64 18.27 17.80
CA ASN A 333 7.51 19.19 17.68
C ASN A 333 6.66 18.87 16.45
N ILE A 334 5.35 18.75 16.66
CA ILE A 334 4.36 18.46 15.63
C ILE A 334 3.63 19.76 15.30
N SER A 335 3.45 20.03 14.02
CA SER A 335 2.51 21.02 13.54
C SER A 335 1.76 20.48 12.33
N SER A 336 0.50 20.85 12.21
CA SER A 336 -0.31 20.48 11.06
C SER A 336 -1.21 21.61 10.64
N GLN A 337 -1.52 21.63 9.35
CA GLN A 337 -2.45 22.56 8.73
C GLN A 337 -3.28 21.80 7.71
N VAL A 338 -4.57 22.10 7.62
CA VAL A 338 -5.47 21.61 6.57
C VAL A 338 -5.87 22.77 5.64
N ASP A 339 -6.41 22.45 4.48
CA ASP A 339 -6.88 23.45 3.50
C ASP A 339 -5.78 24.45 3.07
N CYS A 340 -4.56 23.94 2.90
CA CYS A 340 -3.39 24.75 2.60
C CYS A 340 -3.22 25.07 1.11
N LEU A 341 -3.99 24.44 0.21
CA LEU A 341 -3.94 24.66 -1.22
C LEU A 341 -5.32 25.03 -1.78
N PRO A 342 -5.41 26.10 -2.61
CA PRO A 342 -6.65 26.41 -3.31
C PRO A 342 -6.94 25.35 -4.38
N GLY A 343 -8.22 25.04 -4.59
CA GLY A 343 -8.71 24.25 -5.73
C GLY A 343 -8.69 22.72 -5.55
N VAL A 344 -7.82 22.16 -4.71
CA VAL A 344 -7.77 20.72 -4.45
C VAL A 344 -8.95 20.26 -3.59
N HIS A 345 -9.38 19.00 -3.74
CA HIS A 345 -10.56 18.52 -2.99
C HIS A 345 -10.26 18.35 -1.50
N GLY A 346 -9.02 18.04 -1.13
CA GLY A 346 -8.51 18.14 0.23
C GLY A 346 -7.00 18.32 0.24
N SER A 347 -6.48 19.00 1.26
CA SER A 347 -5.04 19.14 1.47
C SER A 347 -4.67 19.22 2.94
N ALA A 348 -3.47 18.77 3.25
CA ALA A 348 -2.87 18.98 4.55
C ALA A 348 -1.35 19.01 4.48
N ILE A 349 -0.75 19.85 5.31
CA ILE A 349 0.67 19.81 5.65
C ILE A 349 0.78 19.20 7.03
N PHE A 350 1.67 18.22 7.18
CA PHE A 350 2.08 17.69 8.47
C PHE A 350 3.59 17.81 8.61
N SER A 351 4.01 18.46 9.68
CA SER A 351 5.41 18.62 10.05
C SER A 351 5.68 17.94 11.40
N ARG A 352 6.79 17.21 11.48
CA ARG A 352 7.34 16.65 12.71
C ARG A 352 8.84 16.88 12.78
N GLY A 353 9.25 17.90 13.52
CA GLY A 353 10.59 18.47 13.44
C GLY A 353 10.95 18.87 12.00
N GLU A 354 12.15 18.51 11.54
CA GLU A 354 12.63 18.74 10.16
C GLU A 354 12.13 17.67 9.18
N THR A 355 10.87 17.22 9.31
CA THR A 355 10.23 16.28 8.37
C THR A 355 8.84 16.78 8.06
N GLN A 356 8.60 17.12 6.79
CA GLN A 356 7.36 17.74 6.34
C GLN A 356 6.82 17.02 5.12
N ALA A 357 5.54 16.70 5.16
CA ALA A 357 4.81 16.12 4.04
C ALA A 357 3.59 16.99 3.72
N LEU A 358 3.43 17.31 2.44
CA LEU A 358 2.23 17.91 1.87
C LEU A 358 1.43 16.78 1.20
N SER A 359 0.21 16.54 1.67
CA SER A 359 -0.69 15.57 1.05
C SER A 359 -1.85 16.29 0.37
N THR A 360 -2.20 15.83 -0.82
CA THR A 360 -3.36 16.29 -1.60
C THR A 360 -4.29 15.12 -1.91
N VAL A 361 -5.59 15.39 -1.84
CA VAL A 361 -6.65 14.42 -2.17
C VAL A 361 -7.36 14.88 -3.44
N THR A 362 -7.46 13.96 -4.39
CA THR A 362 -8.31 14.10 -5.58
C THR A 362 -9.37 13.02 -5.54
N LEU A 363 -10.62 13.43 -5.80
CA LEU A 363 -11.79 12.56 -5.85
C LEU A 363 -12.18 12.40 -7.31
N GLY A 364 -12.32 11.14 -7.74
CA GLY A 364 -12.69 10.75 -9.09
C GLY A 364 -13.88 9.81 -9.09
N SER A 365 -14.28 9.46 -10.31
CA SER A 365 -15.37 8.56 -10.64
C SER A 365 -14.92 7.11 -10.71
N SER A 366 -15.83 6.20 -11.05
CA SER A 366 -15.49 4.81 -11.35
C SER A 366 -14.74 4.61 -12.69
N LEU A 367 -14.46 5.68 -13.45
CA LEU A 367 -13.54 5.67 -14.61
C LEU A 367 -12.07 5.88 -14.19
N ASP A 368 -11.85 6.62 -13.09
CA ASP A 368 -10.53 7.00 -12.59
C ASP A 368 -9.87 5.90 -11.74
N VAL A 369 -10.53 4.76 -11.60
CA VAL A 369 -10.06 3.62 -10.80
C VAL A 369 -8.73 3.11 -11.36
N ASN A 370 -7.76 2.88 -10.48
CA ASN A 370 -6.49 2.31 -10.89
C ASN A 370 -6.69 0.83 -11.25
N LYS A 371 -6.56 0.51 -12.55
CA LYS A 371 -6.68 -0.85 -13.08
C LYS A 371 -5.33 -1.54 -12.97
N ILE A 372 -5.28 -2.59 -12.16
CA ILE A 372 -4.13 -3.47 -12.06
C ILE A 372 -4.40 -4.65 -13.01
N ASP A 373 -3.50 -4.82 -13.97
CA ASP A 373 -3.47 -5.97 -14.87
C ASP A 373 -2.08 -6.58 -14.78
N ASN A 374 -1.90 -7.43 -13.76
CA ASN A 374 -0.70 -8.22 -13.54
C ASN A 374 -1.01 -9.69 -13.82
N VAL A 375 0.03 -10.54 -13.79
CA VAL A 375 -0.12 -12.00 -14.00
C VAL A 375 -1.07 -12.59 -12.96
N ILE A 376 -0.80 -12.27 -11.70
CA ILE A 376 -1.48 -12.78 -10.50
C ILE A 376 -2.75 -11.97 -10.20
N ILE A 377 -2.64 -10.64 -10.22
CA ILE A 377 -3.66 -9.73 -9.72
C ILE A 377 -4.29 -8.96 -10.88
N GLN A 378 -5.60 -9.18 -11.05
CA GLN A 378 -6.46 -8.35 -11.90
C GLN A 378 -7.49 -7.68 -11.00
N ASP A 379 -7.25 -6.41 -10.68
CA ASP A 379 -8.06 -5.70 -9.69
C ASP A 379 -8.27 -4.23 -10.06
N LYS A 380 -9.22 -3.62 -9.38
CA LYS A 380 -9.66 -2.24 -9.54
C LYS A 380 -9.52 -1.53 -8.21
N GLN A 381 -8.42 -0.81 -8.03
CA GLN A 381 -8.15 -0.09 -6.80
C GLN A 381 -8.84 1.28 -6.79
N LYS A 382 -9.86 1.41 -5.94
CA LYS A 382 -10.55 2.69 -5.68
C LYS A 382 -9.75 3.66 -4.82
N PHE A 383 -8.77 3.17 -4.07
CA PHE A 383 -7.88 4.00 -3.27
C PHE A 383 -6.44 3.69 -3.62
N TYR A 384 -5.68 4.71 -3.98
CA TYR A 384 -4.26 4.60 -4.26
C TYR A 384 -3.52 5.86 -3.81
N LEU A 385 -2.30 5.65 -3.31
CA LEU A 385 -1.46 6.70 -2.75
C LEU A 385 -0.13 6.72 -3.47
N HIS A 386 0.19 7.87 -4.05
CA HIS A 386 1.51 8.15 -4.62
C HIS A 386 2.34 8.95 -3.64
N TYR A 387 3.59 8.54 -3.50
CA TYR A 387 4.56 9.18 -2.61
C TYR A 387 5.73 9.66 -3.45
N ASN A 388 6.09 10.94 -3.30
CA ASN A 388 7.18 11.57 -4.01
C ASN A 388 8.23 12.07 -3.02
N PHE A 389 9.49 11.84 -3.34
CA PHE A 389 10.64 12.25 -2.53
C PHE A 389 11.61 13.08 -3.37
N PRO A 390 11.27 14.35 -3.64
CA PRO A 390 12.10 15.20 -4.47
C PRO A 390 13.45 15.48 -3.79
N PRO A 391 14.54 15.68 -4.56
CA PRO A 391 15.90 15.78 -4.02
C PRO A 391 16.11 17.05 -3.17
N PHE A 392 15.31 18.11 -3.38
CA PHE A 392 15.33 19.30 -2.53
C PHE A 392 14.92 19.00 -1.07
N SER A 393 14.14 17.93 -0.83
CA SER A 393 13.68 17.56 0.53
C SER A 393 14.83 17.17 1.47
N THR A 394 15.97 16.80 0.91
CA THR A 394 17.23 16.55 1.62
C THR A 394 18.31 17.58 1.33
N GLY A 395 18.02 18.60 0.49
CA GLY A 395 18.98 19.60 0.03
C GLY A 395 20.04 19.03 -0.92
N GLU A 396 19.70 17.99 -1.68
CA GLU A 396 20.60 17.33 -2.64
C GLU A 396 20.23 17.68 -4.09
N ILE A 397 21.15 17.48 -5.03
CA ILE A 397 20.90 17.59 -6.48
C ILE A 397 20.97 16.18 -7.07
N LYS A 398 19.92 15.76 -7.79
CA LYS A 398 19.85 14.46 -8.48
C LYS A 398 19.09 14.60 -9.79
N LEU A 399 19.48 13.79 -10.79
CA LEU A 399 18.72 13.69 -12.04
C LEU A 399 17.41 12.94 -11.79
N LEU A 400 16.29 13.49 -12.26
CA LEU A 400 14.97 12.86 -12.15
C LEU A 400 14.80 11.81 -13.26
N LYS A 401 14.90 10.52 -12.90
CA LYS A 401 14.79 9.37 -13.83
C LYS A 401 13.47 8.58 -13.69
N GLY A 402 12.48 9.15 -13.00
CA GLY A 402 11.22 8.49 -12.63
C GLY A 402 11.15 8.13 -11.15
N VAL A 403 10.05 7.47 -10.76
CA VAL A 403 9.79 7.08 -9.37
C VAL A 403 10.72 5.95 -8.95
N SER A 404 11.43 6.13 -7.84
CA SER A 404 12.35 5.12 -7.31
C SER A 404 11.61 3.97 -6.63
N ARG A 405 12.28 2.81 -6.51
CA ARG A 405 11.77 1.68 -5.71
C ARG A 405 11.47 2.11 -4.26
N ARG A 406 12.27 3.03 -3.70
CA ARG A 406 12.08 3.52 -2.33
C ARG A 406 10.75 4.26 -2.18
N GLU A 407 10.45 5.14 -3.13
CA GLU A 407 9.19 5.90 -3.18
C GLU A 407 7.99 4.98 -3.31
N ILE A 408 8.02 4.00 -4.21
CA ILE A 408 6.92 3.03 -4.39
C ILE A 408 6.63 2.28 -3.08
N GLY A 409 7.67 1.75 -2.41
CA GLY A 409 7.42 1.02 -1.16
C GLY A 409 7.06 1.89 0.05
N HIS A 410 7.48 3.17 0.10
CA HIS A 410 6.98 4.11 1.11
C HIS A 410 5.51 4.47 0.85
N GLY A 411 5.14 4.71 -0.42
CA GLY A 411 3.76 4.92 -0.85
C GLY A 411 2.88 3.72 -0.50
N ASN A 412 3.32 2.51 -0.82
CA ASN A 412 2.59 1.29 -0.47
C ASN A 412 2.46 1.08 1.05
N LEU A 413 3.47 1.40 1.85
CA LEU A 413 3.34 1.35 3.32
C LEU A 413 2.25 2.31 3.81
N ALA A 414 2.22 3.56 3.32
CA ALA A 414 1.21 4.52 3.69
C ALA A 414 -0.19 4.16 3.15
N GLN A 415 -0.27 3.62 1.92
CA GLN A 415 -1.52 3.13 1.33
C GLN A 415 -2.13 2.02 2.18
N ARG A 416 -1.34 1.01 2.55
CA ARG A 416 -1.79 -0.10 3.40
C ARG A 416 -2.27 0.37 4.77
N ALA A 417 -1.60 1.38 5.35
CA ALA A 417 -2.00 1.97 6.63
C ALA A 417 -3.41 2.61 6.59
N LEU A 418 -3.84 3.12 5.44
CA LEU A 418 -5.07 3.91 5.28
C LEU A 418 -6.21 3.15 4.58
N LYS A 419 -5.91 2.19 3.70
CA LYS A 419 -6.92 1.58 2.82
C LYS A 419 -8.08 0.92 3.57
N ASN A 420 -7.81 0.27 4.70
CA ASN A 420 -8.81 -0.45 5.51
C ASN A 420 -9.72 0.50 6.33
N ILE A 421 -9.32 1.77 6.43
CA ILE A 421 -10.00 2.82 7.19
C ILE A 421 -10.97 3.61 6.30
N ILE A 422 -10.78 3.57 4.98
CA ILE A 422 -11.73 4.12 4.03
C ILE A 422 -13.00 3.25 4.03
N PRO A 423 -14.21 3.85 4.07
CA PRO A 423 -15.46 3.09 4.00
C PRO A 423 -15.56 2.28 2.70
N PHE A 424 -16.08 1.05 2.81
CA PHE A 424 -16.24 0.16 1.66
C PHE A 424 -17.30 0.67 0.66
N ASP A 425 -18.32 1.34 1.17
CA ASP A 425 -19.42 1.95 0.44
C ASP A 425 -19.08 3.33 -0.15
N ASN A 426 -17.83 3.78 -0.01
CA ASN A 426 -17.38 5.05 -0.59
C ASN A 426 -17.62 5.09 -2.12
N PRO A 427 -18.40 6.06 -2.62
CA PRO A 427 -18.74 6.13 -4.05
C PRO A 427 -17.58 6.67 -4.91
N TYR A 428 -16.57 7.28 -4.28
CA TYR A 428 -15.45 7.92 -4.95
C TYR A 428 -14.29 6.97 -5.23
N THR A 429 -13.57 7.24 -6.31
CA THR A 429 -12.16 6.87 -6.42
C THR A 429 -11.34 7.95 -5.73
N ILE A 430 -10.42 7.57 -4.87
CA ILE A 430 -9.61 8.47 -4.06
C ILE A 430 -8.15 8.30 -4.44
N ARG A 431 -7.58 9.36 -5.00
CA ARG A 431 -6.14 9.48 -5.21
C ARG A 431 -5.55 10.36 -4.12
N VAL A 432 -4.52 9.88 -3.46
CA VAL A 432 -3.69 10.68 -2.56
C VAL A 432 -2.31 10.87 -3.18
N VAL A 433 -1.79 12.09 -3.18
CA VAL A 433 -0.39 12.35 -3.53
C VAL A 433 0.26 13.01 -2.33
N SER A 434 1.36 12.44 -1.85
CA SER A 434 2.16 13.00 -0.79
C SER A 434 3.54 13.40 -1.32
N ASP A 435 3.79 14.71 -1.31
CA ASP A 435 5.09 15.30 -1.63
C ASP A 435 5.85 15.59 -0.33
N VAL A 436 7.03 14.98 -0.20
CA VAL A 436 7.89 15.25 0.95
C VAL A 436 8.66 16.54 0.71
N LEU A 437 8.41 17.54 1.54
CA LEU A 437 9.02 18.87 1.43
C LEU A 437 10.33 18.96 2.22
N GLU A 438 10.39 18.27 3.36
CA GLU A 438 11.60 18.15 4.19
C GLU A 438 11.73 16.73 4.73
N SER A 439 12.96 16.22 4.86
CA SER A 439 13.19 14.88 5.40
C SER A 439 14.40 14.82 6.34
N ASN A 440 14.11 14.55 7.62
CA ASN A 440 15.11 14.21 8.63
C ASN A 440 14.64 13.09 9.57
N GLY A 441 13.61 12.33 9.20
CA GLY A 441 13.14 11.20 10.00
C GLY A 441 11.77 10.70 9.56
N SER A 442 11.73 9.50 8.99
CA SER A 442 10.51 8.76 8.58
C SER A 442 9.41 9.59 7.91
N SER A 443 9.73 10.16 6.75
CA SER A 443 8.76 10.86 5.89
C SER A 443 7.56 10.00 5.49
N SER A 444 7.71 8.67 5.41
CA SER A 444 6.58 7.76 5.19
C SER A 444 5.51 7.82 6.28
N MET A 445 5.91 8.05 7.54
CA MET A 445 4.95 8.19 8.65
C MET A 445 4.32 9.57 8.67
N ALA A 446 5.08 10.61 8.29
CA ALA A 446 4.54 11.95 8.07
C ALA A 446 3.48 11.95 6.95
N THR A 447 3.71 11.19 5.88
CA THR A 447 2.73 10.96 4.81
C THR A 447 1.43 10.37 5.35
N VAL A 448 1.47 9.35 6.21
CA VAL A 448 0.24 8.76 6.79
C VAL A 448 -0.56 9.81 7.57
N CYS A 449 0.12 10.63 8.37
CA CYS A 449 -0.52 11.70 9.14
C CYS A 449 -1.11 12.79 8.22
N ALA A 450 -0.32 13.31 7.28
CA ALA A 450 -0.78 14.32 6.31
C ALA A 450 -1.95 13.79 5.46
N SER A 451 -1.87 12.55 4.99
CA SER A 451 -2.90 11.93 4.17
C SER A 451 -4.20 11.71 4.97
N THR A 452 -4.11 11.34 6.25
CA THR A 452 -5.27 11.24 7.13
C THR A 452 -5.99 12.58 7.24
N LEU A 453 -5.25 13.66 7.54
CA LEU A 453 -5.82 15.01 7.62
C LEU A 453 -6.38 15.48 6.28
N ALA A 454 -5.68 15.22 5.17
CA ALA A 454 -6.15 15.61 3.85
C ALA A 454 -7.43 14.85 3.44
N LEU A 455 -7.59 13.58 3.82
CA LEU A 455 -8.82 12.80 3.62
C LEU A 455 -9.98 13.37 4.43
N MET A 456 -9.73 13.75 5.69
CA MET A 456 -10.71 14.41 6.55
C MET A 456 -11.11 15.78 6.00
N ASP A 457 -10.14 16.58 5.55
CA ASP A 457 -10.34 17.87 4.90
C ASP A 457 -11.11 17.76 3.58
N ALA A 458 -10.93 16.65 2.85
CA ALA A 458 -11.71 16.35 1.65
C ALA A 458 -13.16 15.97 1.93
N GLY A 459 -13.55 15.79 3.19
CA GLY A 459 -14.89 15.33 3.59
C GLY A 459 -15.10 13.84 3.36
N ILE A 460 -14.03 13.04 3.25
CA ILE A 460 -14.16 11.58 3.21
C ILE A 460 -14.44 11.08 4.63
N PRO A 461 -15.55 10.33 4.85
CA PRO A 461 -15.93 9.84 6.17
C PRO A 461 -15.07 8.63 6.57
N ILE A 462 -13.76 8.84 6.73
CA ILE A 462 -12.84 7.80 7.20
C ILE A 462 -13.35 7.23 8.53
N LYS A 463 -13.24 5.91 8.73
CA LYS A 463 -13.74 5.26 9.96
C LYS A 463 -13.16 5.91 11.20
N ARG A 464 -11.84 6.15 11.19
CA ARG A 464 -11.04 6.67 12.31
C ARG A 464 -9.75 7.33 11.80
N PRO A 465 -9.19 8.33 12.48
CA PRO A 465 -7.88 8.88 12.13
C PRO A 465 -6.77 7.85 12.38
N VAL A 466 -5.80 7.81 11.48
CA VAL A 466 -4.59 6.97 11.54
C VAL A 466 -3.37 7.87 11.73
N SER A 467 -2.41 7.46 12.55
CA SER A 467 -1.09 8.07 12.58
C SER A 467 0.00 7.01 12.47
N GLY A 468 1.26 7.47 12.41
CA GLY A 468 2.41 6.59 12.33
C GLY A 468 3.65 7.13 13.02
N ILE A 469 4.51 6.20 13.44
CA ILE A 469 5.77 6.48 14.11
C ILE A 469 6.88 5.56 13.59
N SER A 470 8.11 6.05 13.59
CA SER A 470 9.30 5.22 13.43
C SER A 470 9.99 5.11 14.78
N MET A 471 10.16 3.88 15.21
CA MET A 471 10.87 3.48 16.41
C MET A 471 12.22 2.93 15.99
N GLY A 472 13.25 3.13 16.81
CA GLY A 472 14.50 2.43 16.62
C GLY A 472 15.06 1.86 17.90
N LEU A 473 16.20 1.22 17.74
CA LEU A 473 16.84 0.51 18.83
C LEU A 473 18.35 0.57 18.71
N ILE A 474 19.00 0.81 19.84
CA ILE A 474 20.44 0.62 20.02
C ILE A 474 20.60 -0.56 20.97
N PHE A 475 21.21 -1.63 20.47
CA PHE A 475 21.43 -2.85 21.22
C PHE A 475 22.89 -2.96 21.64
N ASN A 476 23.13 -3.14 22.93
CA ASN A 476 24.44 -3.49 23.44
C ASN A 476 24.57 -5.01 23.51
N LYS A 477 25.35 -5.61 22.61
CA LYS A 477 25.55 -7.06 22.55
C LYS A 477 26.28 -7.63 23.77
N PHE A 478 27.07 -6.83 24.48
CA PHE A 478 27.85 -7.29 25.62
C PHE A 478 27.01 -7.34 26.90
N THR A 479 26.11 -6.37 27.08
CA THR A 479 25.25 -6.28 28.27
C THR A 479 23.85 -6.86 28.04
N GLY A 480 23.44 -7.06 26.79
CA GLY A 480 22.08 -7.45 26.42
C GLY A 480 21.05 -6.31 26.53
N GLU A 481 21.50 -5.09 26.86
CA GLU A 481 20.65 -3.92 27.05
C GLU A 481 20.18 -3.35 25.71
N ALA A 482 18.92 -2.89 25.69
CA ALA A 482 18.28 -2.34 24.50
C ALA A 482 17.65 -0.97 24.79
N LEU A 483 18.19 0.08 24.17
CA LEU A 483 17.64 1.43 24.24
C LEU A 483 16.67 1.66 23.10
N ILE A 484 15.40 1.89 23.43
CA ILE A 484 14.31 2.08 22.45
C ILE A 484 14.13 3.58 22.18
N LEU A 485 14.44 4.00 20.96
CA LEU A 485 14.34 5.38 20.49
C LEU A 485 12.99 5.62 19.82
N SER A 486 12.34 6.72 20.18
CA SER A 486 11.05 7.13 19.62
C SER A 486 11.22 8.23 18.58
N ASP A 487 10.50 8.19 17.45
CA ASP A 487 10.59 9.22 16.41
C ASP A 487 12.04 9.44 15.90
N LEU A 488 12.60 8.41 15.25
CA LEU A 488 13.99 8.41 14.78
C LEU A 488 14.32 9.59 13.85
N LEU A 489 15.51 10.14 14.05
CA LEU A 489 16.20 10.99 13.08
C LEU A 489 16.87 10.15 11.99
N GLY A 490 17.15 10.76 10.83
CA GLY A 490 17.86 10.08 9.74
C GLY A 490 19.25 9.55 10.13
N ASP A 491 19.98 10.29 10.95
CA ASP A 491 21.29 9.84 11.46
C ASP A 491 21.15 8.65 12.44
N GLU A 492 20.06 8.61 13.22
CA GLU A 492 19.81 7.55 14.19
C GLU A 492 19.36 6.24 13.53
N ASP A 493 18.57 6.30 12.45
CA ASP A 493 18.28 5.11 11.63
C ASP A 493 19.58 4.55 11.05
N ASN A 494 20.42 5.40 10.44
CA ASN A 494 21.68 4.98 9.81
C ASN A 494 22.61 4.21 10.76
N ILE A 495 22.62 4.55 12.06
CA ILE A 495 23.51 3.96 13.07
C ILE A 495 22.82 2.95 14.00
N GLY A 496 21.49 2.97 14.06
CA GLY A 496 20.66 2.08 14.86
C GLY A 496 20.71 0.63 14.37
N ASP A 497 20.22 -0.27 15.23
CA ASP A 497 20.20 -1.71 14.99
C ASP A 497 18.83 -2.22 14.52
N MET A 498 17.79 -1.40 14.67
CA MET A 498 16.44 -1.65 14.19
C MET A 498 15.81 -0.33 13.75
N ASP A 499 15.07 -0.36 12.63
CA ASP A 499 14.08 0.65 12.22
C ASP A 499 12.72 -0.03 12.14
N PHE A 500 11.78 0.41 12.95
CA PHE A 500 10.43 -0.13 13.02
C PHE A 500 9.39 0.95 12.82
N LYS A 501 8.77 0.97 11.64
CA LYS A 501 7.66 1.83 11.29
C LYS A 501 6.34 1.15 11.65
N ILE A 502 5.53 1.84 12.43
CA ILE A 502 4.27 1.33 12.98
C ILE A 502 3.21 2.38 12.72
N THR A 503 2.07 1.95 12.20
CA THR A 503 0.89 2.79 11.98
C THR A 503 -0.33 2.18 12.66
N GLY A 504 -1.27 3.01 13.07
CA GLY A 504 -2.46 2.53 13.74
C GLY A 504 -3.46 3.62 14.09
N THR A 505 -4.57 3.18 14.65
CA THR A 505 -5.60 4.01 15.28
C THR A 505 -5.48 3.87 16.81
N LYS A 506 -6.39 4.51 17.54
CA LYS A 506 -6.53 4.26 18.99
C LYS A 506 -6.92 2.81 19.34
N TYR A 507 -7.46 2.04 18.39
CA TYR A 507 -7.95 0.67 18.65
C TYR A 507 -6.96 -0.43 18.28
N GLY A 508 -6.01 -0.16 17.39
CA GLY A 508 -5.02 -1.14 17.00
C GLY A 508 -4.17 -0.72 15.82
N MET A 509 -3.25 -1.58 15.43
CA MET A 509 -2.33 -1.33 14.32
C MET A 509 -3.02 -1.53 12.97
N THR A 510 -2.58 -0.80 11.95
CA THR A 510 -3.11 -0.87 10.58
C THR A 510 -2.07 -1.33 9.57
N ALA A 511 -0.81 -0.92 9.73
CA ALA A 511 0.32 -1.41 8.93
C ALA A 511 1.63 -1.30 9.70
N CYS A 512 2.59 -2.13 9.32
CA CYS A 512 3.92 -2.10 9.92
C CYS A 512 5.01 -2.49 8.92
N GLN A 513 6.20 -1.94 9.13
CA GLN A 513 7.41 -2.30 8.41
C GLN A 513 8.60 -2.25 9.38
N MET A 514 9.28 -3.38 9.55
CA MET A 514 10.43 -3.51 10.44
C MET A 514 11.64 -3.99 9.66
N ASP A 515 12.80 -3.39 9.93
CA ASP A 515 14.11 -3.79 9.45
C ASP A 515 15.07 -3.92 10.64
N ILE A 516 15.63 -5.12 10.81
CA ILE A 516 16.59 -5.44 11.87
C ILE A 516 17.96 -5.66 11.21
N LYS A 517 18.95 -4.90 11.67
CA LYS A 517 20.32 -4.91 11.11
C LYS A 517 21.27 -5.84 11.88
N ILE A 518 20.82 -6.42 13.01
CA ILE A 518 21.62 -7.30 13.87
C ILE A 518 20.84 -8.55 14.30
N SER A 519 21.55 -9.61 14.68
CA SER A 519 20.97 -10.74 15.40
C SER A 519 20.80 -10.44 16.89
N GLY A 520 19.83 -11.09 17.54
CA GLY A 520 19.72 -11.15 19.01
C GLY A 520 18.61 -10.31 19.65
N ILE A 521 17.76 -9.64 18.87
CA ILE A 521 16.61 -8.91 19.42
C ILE A 521 15.54 -9.91 19.89
N SER A 522 15.22 -9.89 21.18
CA SER A 522 14.21 -10.78 21.76
C SER A 522 12.77 -10.33 21.41
N TYR A 523 11.83 -11.27 21.49
CA TYR A 523 10.41 -10.94 21.30
C TYR A 523 9.87 -9.99 22.36
N ASP A 524 10.43 -10.00 23.57
CA ASP A 524 9.99 -9.13 24.66
C ASP A 524 10.40 -7.68 24.42
N ILE A 525 11.61 -7.47 23.89
CA ILE A 525 12.06 -6.16 23.43
C ILE A 525 11.12 -5.65 22.33
N LEU A 526 10.79 -6.50 21.35
CA LEU A 526 9.86 -6.14 20.28
C LEU A 526 8.48 -5.76 20.83
N LEU A 527 7.93 -6.55 21.77
CA LEU A 527 6.65 -6.24 22.41
C LEU A 527 6.69 -4.90 23.14
N LYS A 528 7.76 -4.64 23.92
CA LYS A 528 7.97 -3.35 24.59
C LYS A 528 7.99 -2.19 23.59
N THR A 529 8.69 -2.35 22.46
CA THR A 529 8.73 -1.34 21.39
C THR A 529 7.34 -1.07 20.82
N ILE A 530 6.55 -2.11 20.52
CA ILE A 530 5.20 -1.94 19.97
C ILE A 530 4.27 -1.24 20.96
N LEU A 531 4.29 -1.64 22.24
CA LEU A 531 3.47 -1.00 23.28
C LEU A 531 3.80 0.49 23.46
N LYS A 532 5.09 0.84 23.39
CA LYS A 532 5.55 2.24 23.43
C LYS A 532 5.06 3.01 22.19
N ALA A 533 5.19 2.40 21.01
CA ALA A 533 4.72 2.99 19.76
C ALA A 533 3.22 3.29 19.78
N LYS A 534 2.39 2.41 20.37
CA LYS A 534 0.94 2.63 20.52
C LYS A 534 0.63 3.93 21.27
N LYS A 535 1.31 4.18 22.40
CA LYS A 535 1.13 5.40 23.20
C LYS A 535 1.45 6.64 22.37
N ILE A 536 2.53 6.58 21.60
CA ILE A 536 2.98 7.67 20.72
C ILE A 536 2.01 7.91 19.56
N ILE A 537 1.49 6.84 18.94
CA ILE A 537 0.48 6.92 17.87
C ILE A 537 -0.75 7.69 18.37
N ILE A 538 -1.25 7.36 19.57
CA ILE A 538 -2.39 8.05 20.19
C ILE A 538 -2.05 9.53 20.46
N PHE A 539 -0.85 9.82 20.97
CA PHE A 539 -0.40 11.20 21.17
C PHE A 539 -0.38 12.01 19.86
N ILE A 540 0.12 11.43 18.77
CA ILE A 540 0.15 12.08 17.45
C ILE A 540 -1.27 12.29 16.92
N ILE A 541 -2.15 11.31 17.08
CA ILE A 541 -3.57 11.44 16.69
C ILE A 541 -4.20 12.61 17.43
N ASN A 542 -4.01 12.71 18.74
CA ASN A 542 -4.58 13.80 19.54
C ASN A 542 -4.06 15.17 19.06
N ASN A 543 -2.78 15.27 18.71
CA ASN A 543 -2.21 16.48 18.09
C ASN A 543 -2.85 16.80 16.74
N MET A 544 -3.03 15.81 15.86
CA MET A 544 -3.70 16.02 14.57
C MET A 544 -5.15 16.49 14.74
N LEU A 545 -5.86 15.96 15.74
CA LEU A 545 -7.25 16.29 16.03
C LEU A 545 -7.43 17.72 16.56
N THR A 546 -6.38 18.40 17.04
CA THR A 546 -6.45 19.84 17.35
C THR A 546 -6.52 20.69 16.07
N THR A 547 -5.98 20.20 14.96
CA THR A 547 -6.04 20.87 13.65
C THR A 547 -7.37 20.62 12.95
N LEU A 548 -7.86 19.37 12.97
CA LEU A 548 -9.15 19.00 12.42
C LEU A 548 -9.76 17.86 13.24
N ASN A 549 -10.79 18.17 14.01
CA ASN A 549 -11.39 17.26 14.99
C ASN A 549 -12.20 16.11 14.37
N ALA A 550 -12.76 16.30 13.17
CA ALA A 550 -13.55 15.31 12.45
C ALA A 550 -13.49 15.58 10.93
N PRO A 551 -13.78 14.58 10.08
CA PRO A 551 -13.97 14.81 8.65
C PRO A 551 -14.98 15.93 8.39
N ARG A 552 -14.76 16.73 7.35
CA ARG A 552 -15.73 17.77 6.94
C ARG A 552 -17.06 17.11 6.57
N ILE A 553 -18.16 17.75 6.97
CA ILE A 553 -19.52 17.26 6.72
C ILE A 553 -19.84 17.27 5.21
N SER A 554 -19.39 18.32 4.52
CA SER A 554 -19.59 18.50 3.09
C SER A 554 -18.27 18.45 2.34
N LEU A 555 -18.31 17.90 1.13
CA LEU A 555 -17.20 17.97 0.18
C LEU A 555 -16.99 19.41 -0.26
N LYS A 556 -15.74 19.76 -0.60
CA LYS A 556 -15.42 21.10 -1.12
C LYS A 556 -16.15 21.39 -2.45
N PRO A 557 -16.42 22.67 -2.78
CA PRO A 557 -17.13 23.03 -4.01
C PRO A 557 -16.47 22.52 -5.30
N THR A 558 -15.14 22.35 -5.30
CA THR A 558 -14.38 21.84 -6.44
C THR A 558 -14.50 20.33 -6.63
N ALA A 559 -14.91 19.60 -5.59
CA ALA A 559 -15.04 18.15 -5.65
C ALA A 559 -16.26 17.73 -6.50
N PRO A 560 -16.12 16.68 -7.32
CA PRO A 560 -17.26 16.12 -8.04
C PRO A 560 -18.28 15.57 -7.03
N LYS A 561 -19.57 15.76 -7.31
CA LYS A 561 -20.64 15.16 -6.54
C LYS A 561 -21.10 13.90 -7.26
N ILE A 562 -21.06 12.77 -6.56
CA ILE A 562 -21.54 11.48 -7.06
C ILE A 562 -22.82 11.12 -6.33
N TYR A 563 -23.88 10.88 -7.10
CA TYR A 563 -25.14 10.36 -6.58
C TYR A 563 -25.33 8.95 -7.09
N THR A 564 -25.57 8.03 -6.17
CA THR A 564 -25.78 6.63 -6.51
C THR A 564 -27.14 6.14 -6.01
N PHE A 565 -27.89 5.46 -6.87
CA PHE A 565 -29.13 4.78 -6.49
C PHE A 565 -29.32 3.54 -7.36
N ASN A 566 -30.17 2.62 -6.89
CA ASN A 566 -30.43 1.36 -7.57
C ASN A 566 -31.74 1.41 -8.34
N ILE A 567 -31.76 0.77 -9.50
CA ILE A 567 -32.95 0.54 -10.32
C ILE A 567 -33.14 -0.96 -10.55
N PRO A 568 -34.38 -1.46 -10.76
CA PRO A 568 -34.58 -2.85 -11.13
C PRO A 568 -33.93 -3.16 -12.48
N LYS A 569 -33.37 -4.37 -12.65
CA LYS A 569 -32.68 -4.80 -13.88
C LYS A 569 -33.51 -4.60 -15.16
N THR A 570 -34.83 -4.77 -15.07
CA THR A 570 -35.76 -4.57 -16.19
C THR A 570 -35.74 -3.16 -16.78
N PHE A 571 -35.31 -2.14 -16.02
CA PHE A 571 -35.26 -0.75 -16.48
C PHE A 571 -33.92 -0.32 -17.04
N ILE A 572 -32.87 -1.15 -16.93
CA ILE A 572 -31.53 -0.78 -17.41
C ILE A 572 -31.57 -0.47 -18.91
N GLY A 573 -32.17 -1.35 -19.71
CA GLY A 573 -32.34 -1.15 -21.15
C GLY A 573 -33.15 0.11 -21.49
N ALA A 574 -34.17 0.44 -20.69
CA ALA A 574 -35.00 1.63 -20.89
C ALA A 574 -34.25 2.94 -20.59
N VAL A 575 -33.40 2.95 -19.57
CA VAL A 575 -32.58 4.12 -19.22
C VAL A 575 -31.44 4.33 -20.22
N ILE A 576 -30.83 3.24 -20.73
CA ILE A 576 -29.80 3.33 -21.78
C ILE A 576 -30.43 3.78 -23.10
N GLY A 577 -31.58 3.19 -23.47
CA GLY A 577 -32.25 3.40 -24.74
C GLY A 577 -31.56 2.71 -25.92
N PRO A 578 -32.19 2.69 -27.11
CA PRO A 578 -31.62 2.07 -28.30
C PRO A 578 -30.30 2.76 -28.67
N GLY A 579 -29.21 1.98 -28.78
CA GLY A 579 -27.87 2.49 -29.08
C GLY A 579 -27.28 3.44 -28.02
N GLY A 580 -27.85 3.53 -26.83
CA GLY A 580 -27.41 4.50 -25.80
C GLY A 580 -27.96 5.92 -25.98
N LYS A 581 -28.92 6.14 -26.88
CA LYS A 581 -29.44 7.48 -27.21
C LYS A 581 -30.02 8.22 -25.99
N ILE A 582 -30.82 7.54 -25.17
CA ILE A 582 -31.53 8.16 -24.03
C ILE A 582 -30.52 8.59 -22.96
N ILE A 583 -29.59 7.71 -22.59
CA ILE A 583 -28.57 8.06 -21.58
C ILE A 583 -27.64 9.17 -22.09
N GLN A 584 -27.29 9.20 -23.38
CA GLN A 584 -26.50 10.29 -23.97
C GLN A 584 -27.26 11.62 -23.97
N GLU A 585 -28.55 11.61 -24.28
CA GLU A 585 -29.41 12.82 -24.25
C GLU A 585 -29.54 13.38 -22.82
N ILE A 586 -29.75 12.50 -21.83
CA ILE A 586 -29.78 12.92 -20.42
C ILE A 586 -28.43 13.53 -20.06
N GLN A 587 -27.31 12.81 -20.27
CA GLN A 587 -25.96 13.30 -19.95
C GLN A 587 -25.63 14.64 -20.61
N SER A 588 -25.98 14.81 -21.89
CA SER A 588 -25.75 16.06 -22.64
C SER A 588 -26.59 17.22 -22.08
N SER A 589 -27.89 17.00 -21.89
CA SER A 589 -28.80 18.06 -21.41
C SER A 589 -28.57 18.46 -19.95
N THR A 590 -28.08 17.55 -19.11
CA THR A 590 -27.78 17.82 -17.71
C THR A 590 -26.30 18.07 -17.45
N GLU A 591 -25.42 18.02 -18.44
CA GLU A 591 -23.96 18.16 -18.26
C GLU A 591 -23.42 17.21 -17.16
N THR A 592 -24.00 16.01 -17.06
CA THR A 592 -23.60 14.99 -16.09
C THR A 592 -23.03 13.77 -16.81
N SER A 593 -22.15 13.02 -16.15
CA SER A 593 -21.80 11.67 -16.60
C SER A 593 -22.61 10.64 -15.82
N ILE A 594 -23.25 9.72 -16.53
CA ILE A 594 -24.13 8.70 -15.96
C ILE A 594 -23.55 7.35 -16.35
N LYS A 595 -23.27 6.53 -15.33
CA LYS A 595 -22.82 5.16 -15.51
C LYS A 595 -23.81 4.20 -14.88
N ILE A 596 -24.03 3.07 -15.53
CA ILE A 596 -24.89 2.01 -15.03
C ILE A 596 -24.04 0.76 -14.91
N GLU A 597 -23.97 0.19 -13.72
CA GLU A 597 -23.30 -1.08 -13.45
C GLU A 597 -24.38 -2.13 -13.12
N GLU A 598 -24.40 -3.23 -13.88
CA GLU A 598 -25.27 -4.35 -13.56
C GLU A 598 -24.70 -5.15 -12.40
N LYS A 599 -25.44 -5.28 -11.31
CA LYS A 599 -25.11 -6.15 -10.18
C LYS A 599 -26.30 -7.05 -9.86
N GLU A 600 -26.12 -8.34 -10.10
CA GLU A 600 -27.14 -9.37 -9.86
C GLU A 600 -28.48 -9.03 -10.56
N ASN A 601 -29.47 -8.58 -9.77
CA ASN A 601 -30.82 -8.22 -10.19
C ASN A 601 -31.12 -6.70 -10.15
N LEU A 602 -30.11 -5.87 -9.93
CA LEU A 602 -30.21 -4.42 -9.86
C LEU A 602 -29.24 -3.74 -10.82
N GLY A 603 -29.64 -2.61 -11.38
CA GLY A 603 -28.74 -1.67 -12.03
C GLY A 603 -28.35 -0.58 -11.03
N LYS A 604 -27.07 -0.49 -10.68
CA LYS A 604 -26.56 0.62 -9.88
C LYS A 604 -26.26 1.78 -10.81
N ILE A 605 -26.96 2.89 -10.65
CA ILE A 605 -26.72 4.12 -11.39
C ILE A 605 -25.78 5.01 -10.58
N GLU A 606 -24.74 5.53 -11.22
CA GLU A 606 -23.83 6.54 -10.69
C GLU A 606 -23.94 7.80 -11.57
N ILE A 607 -24.38 8.91 -10.99
CA ILE A 607 -24.48 10.21 -11.66
C ILE A 607 -23.40 11.13 -11.10
N LEU A 608 -22.55 11.63 -11.99
CA LEU A 608 -21.45 12.53 -11.70
C LEU A 608 -21.74 13.92 -12.25
N GLY A 609 -21.57 14.94 -11.42
CA GLY A 609 -21.66 16.33 -11.88
C GLY A 609 -21.01 17.30 -10.90
N LYS A 610 -20.81 18.54 -11.35
CA LYS A 610 -20.33 19.66 -10.50
C LYS A 610 -21.50 20.45 -9.88
N ASN A 611 -22.59 20.62 -10.63
CA ASN A 611 -23.75 21.40 -10.21
C ASN A 611 -24.86 20.50 -9.65
N TYR A 612 -25.31 20.78 -8.42
CA TYR A 612 -26.37 20.01 -7.75
C TYR A 612 -27.70 20.03 -8.50
N ASN A 613 -28.10 21.18 -9.07
CA ASN A 613 -29.39 21.30 -9.75
C ASN A 613 -29.44 20.43 -11.00
N LYS A 614 -28.35 20.45 -11.78
CA LYS A 614 -28.18 19.61 -12.97
C LYS A 614 -28.20 18.11 -12.65
N ILE A 615 -27.58 17.71 -11.55
CA ILE A 615 -27.65 16.32 -11.07
C ILE A 615 -29.08 15.96 -10.68
N LYS A 616 -29.77 16.84 -9.95
CA LYS A 616 -31.16 16.61 -9.54
C LYS A 616 -32.07 16.42 -10.77
N ASP A 617 -31.88 17.23 -11.81
CA ASP A 617 -32.60 17.08 -13.09
C ASP A 617 -32.31 15.73 -13.74
N ALA A 618 -31.06 15.25 -13.70
CA ALA A 618 -30.69 13.93 -14.20
C ALA A 618 -31.36 12.79 -13.41
N ILE A 619 -31.39 12.92 -12.08
CA ILE A 619 -32.08 11.97 -11.19
C ILE A 619 -33.58 11.94 -11.51
N GLU A 620 -34.23 13.08 -11.62
CA GLU A 620 -35.67 13.18 -11.93
C GLU A 620 -35.99 12.58 -13.30
N LYS A 621 -35.18 12.85 -14.33
CA LYS A 621 -35.31 12.24 -15.66
C LYS A 621 -35.22 10.72 -15.59
N ILE A 622 -34.22 10.18 -14.89
CA ILE A 622 -34.08 8.72 -14.74
C ILE A 622 -35.23 8.12 -13.93
N GLN A 623 -35.62 8.74 -12.81
CA GLN A 623 -36.73 8.27 -11.98
C GLN A 623 -38.05 8.26 -12.74
N SER A 624 -38.24 9.20 -13.68
CA SER A 624 -39.43 9.21 -14.55
C SER A 624 -39.49 7.99 -15.49
N ILE A 625 -38.33 7.52 -15.99
CA ILE A 625 -38.20 6.32 -16.82
C ILE A 625 -38.43 5.05 -16.00
N VAL A 626 -37.91 5.02 -14.77
CA VAL A 626 -37.96 3.86 -13.85
C VAL A 626 -39.29 3.81 -13.07
N PHE A 627 -40.21 4.73 -13.36
CA PHE A 627 -41.48 4.81 -12.64
C PHE A 627 -42.36 3.58 -12.92
N LEU A 628 -42.59 2.79 -11.87
CA LEU A 628 -43.64 1.77 -11.87
C LEU A 628 -44.78 2.20 -10.94
N PRO A 629 -46.03 2.32 -11.46
CA PRO A 629 -47.16 2.55 -10.58
C PRO A 629 -47.37 1.34 -9.66
N LYS A 630 -47.52 1.58 -8.35
CA LYS A 630 -47.79 0.57 -7.31
C LYS A 630 -49.28 0.40 -7.13
N ILE A 631 -49.75 -0.86 -7.13
CA ILE A 631 -51.18 -1.17 -6.98
C ILE A 631 -51.70 -0.55 -5.68
N GLY A 632 -52.84 0.13 -5.77
CA GLY A 632 -53.48 0.81 -4.65
C GLY A 632 -52.98 2.23 -4.38
N LYS A 633 -51.87 2.68 -4.96
CA LYS A 633 -51.37 4.06 -4.77
C LYS A 633 -52.16 5.06 -5.63
N ILE A 634 -52.35 6.26 -5.07
CA ILE A 634 -53.02 7.39 -5.73
C ILE A 634 -51.97 8.24 -6.45
N TYR A 635 -52.24 8.60 -7.70
CA TYR A 635 -51.39 9.40 -8.56
C TYR A 635 -52.16 10.60 -9.11
N LYS A 636 -51.51 11.76 -9.17
CA LYS A 636 -52.05 12.95 -9.82
C LYS A 636 -51.67 12.88 -11.31
N ALA A 637 -52.62 12.48 -12.15
CA ALA A 637 -52.38 12.19 -13.56
C ALA A 637 -52.85 13.33 -14.47
N LYS A 638 -52.10 13.67 -15.51
CA LYS A 638 -52.44 14.74 -16.46
C LYS A 638 -53.29 14.19 -17.61
N VAL A 639 -54.41 14.85 -17.90
CA VAL A 639 -55.29 14.47 -19.01
C VAL A 639 -54.62 14.81 -20.35
N LYS A 640 -54.42 13.81 -21.20
CA LYS A 640 -53.81 13.97 -22.53
C LYS A 640 -54.86 14.09 -23.63
N TYR A 641 -55.79 13.15 -23.67
CA TYR A 641 -56.86 13.11 -24.65
C TYR A 641 -58.10 12.45 -24.07
N ILE A 642 -59.26 12.86 -24.58
CA ILE A 642 -60.57 12.38 -24.17
C ILE A 642 -61.15 11.61 -25.36
N LYS A 643 -61.74 10.45 -25.09
CA LYS A 643 -62.48 9.63 -26.06
C LYS A 643 -63.85 9.29 -25.47
N PRO A 644 -64.84 8.91 -26.30
CA PRO A 644 -66.19 8.61 -25.82
C PRO A 644 -66.25 7.53 -24.71
N PHE A 645 -65.31 6.58 -24.72
CA PHE A 645 -65.25 5.47 -23.76
C PHE A 645 -64.36 5.73 -22.53
N GLY A 646 -63.67 6.87 -22.45
CA GLY A 646 -62.80 7.18 -21.31
C GLY A 646 -61.76 8.27 -21.58
N VAL A 647 -60.95 8.53 -20.56
CA VAL A 647 -59.93 9.58 -20.57
C VAL A 647 -58.56 8.95 -20.47
N PHE A 648 -57.65 9.33 -21.37
CA PHE A 648 -56.26 8.90 -21.27
C PHE A 648 -55.48 9.91 -20.45
N VAL A 649 -54.87 9.38 -19.38
CA VAL A 649 -54.14 10.18 -18.40
C VAL A 649 -52.69 9.70 -18.31
N GLU A 650 -51.78 10.65 -18.22
CA GLU A 650 -50.35 10.41 -18.04
C GLU A 650 -50.03 10.41 -16.55
N LEU A 651 -49.59 9.26 -16.02
CA LEU A 651 -49.19 9.09 -14.61
C LEU A 651 -47.79 9.66 -14.36
N SER A 652 -46.91 9.47 -15.33
CA SER A 652 -45.55 10.01 -15.42
C SER A 652 -45.17 10.08 -16.89
N LYS A 653 -44.13 10.85 -17.23
CA LYS A 653 -43.71 11.08 -18.63
C LYS A 653 -43.56 9.75 -19.40
N GLY A 654 -44.43 9.51 -20.39
CA GLY A 654 -44.44 8.29 -21.21
C GLY A 654 -45.21 7.09 -20.65
N ILE A 655 -45.83 7.19 -19.47
CA ILE A 655 -46.68 6.14 -18.87
C ILE A 655 -48.13 6.63 -18.87
N GLU A 656 -48.86 6.20 -19.89
CA GLU A 656 -50.27 6.51 -20.08
C GLU A 656 -51.17 5.35 -19.64
N GLY A 657 -52.29 5.70 -19.01
CA GLY A 657 -53.34 4.75 -18.66
C GLY A 657 -54.70 5.24 -19.10
N LEU A 658 -55.57 4.30 -19.47
CA LEU A 658 -56.97 4.60 -19.74
C LEU A 658 -57.74 4.63 -18.43
N LEU A 659 -58.31 5.79 -18.09
CA LEU A 659 -59.35 5.92 -17.10
C LEU A 659 -60.71 5.71 -17.79
N HIS A 660 -61.25 4.49 -17.70
CA HIS A 660 -62.50 4.13 -18.36
C HIS A 660 -63.68 4.95 -17.80
N ILE A 661 -64.69 5.25 -18.63
CA ILE A 661 -65.83 6.11 -18.23
C ILE A 661 -66.55 5.61 -16.97
N SER A 662 -66.65 4.29 -16.78
CA SER A 662 -67.25 3.67 -15.60
C SER A 662 -66.44 3.82 -14.30
N GLU A 663 -65.18 4.19 -14.41
CA GLU A 663 -64.22 4.33 -13.31
C GLU A 663 -63.95 5.80 -12.95
N ILE A 664 -64.71 6.74 -13.53
CA ILE A 664 -64.58 8.18 -13.27
C ILE A 664 -65.48 8.63 -12.12
N SER A 665 -66.73 8.19 -12.08
CA SER A 665 -67.72 8.63 -11.09
C SER A 665 -68.72 7.53 -10.72
N TRP A 666 -69.40 7.68 -9.58
CA TRP A 666 -70.53 6.83 -9.19
C TRP A 666 -71.80 7.11 -10.01
N LYS A 667 -71.93 8.32 -10.58
CA LYS A 667 -73.05 8.71 -11.46
C LYS A 667 -72.73 8.35 -12.92
N LYS A 668 -73.76 8.02 -13.70
CA LYS A 668 -73.64 7.74 -15.14
C LYS A 668 -73.33 9.04 -15.89
N LEU A 669 -72.13 9.14 -16.45
CA LEU A 669 -71.69 10.29 -17.26
C LEU A 669 -71.97 9.98 -18.73
N THR A 670 -72.70 10.87 -19.42
CA THR A 670 -73.01 10.73 -20.85
C THR A 670 -72.04 11.50 -21.75
N ASN A 671 -71.48 12.62 -21.27
CA ASN A 671 -70.53 13.42 -22.04
C ASN A 671 -69.31 13.84 -21.20
N LEU A 672 -68.14 13.31 -21.53
CA LEU A 672 -66.91 13.46 -20.72
C LEU A 672 -66.28 14.86 -20.82
N GLU A 673 -66.47 15.54 -21.96
CA GLU A 673 -65.85 16.84 -22.25
C GLU A 673 -66.35 17.96 -21.34
N ASN A 674 -67.55 17.82 -20.77
CA ASN A 674 -68.13 18.78 -19.82
C ASN A 674 -67.51 18.69 -18.41
N TYR A 675 -66.90 17.55 -18.06
CA TYR A 675 -66.41 17.29 -16.70
C TYR A 675 -64.89 17.28 -16.59
N ILE A 676 -64.19 16.96 -17.67
CA ILE A 676 -62.74 16.81 -17.69
C ILE A 676 -62.21 17.56 -18.90
N LYS A 677 -61.23 18.44 -18.69
CA LYS A 677 -60.57 19.20 -19.76
C LYS A 677 -59.18 18.65 -20.04
N ILE A 678 -58.79 18.66 -21.31
CA ILE A 678 -57.42 18.32 -21.73
C ILE A 678 -56.43 19.24 -21.02
N GLY A 679 -55.32 18.67 -20.52
CA GLY A 679 -54.29 19.40 -19.79
C GLY A 679 -54.50 19.50 -18.28
N HIS A 680 -55.71 19.25 -17.76
CA HIS A 680 -55.98 19.27 -16.32
C HIS A 680 -55.45 18.02 -15.61
N PHE A 681 -55.29 18.11 -14.29
CA PHE A 681 -54.85 17.01 -13.44
C PHE A 681 -56.02 16.36 -12.71
N ILE A 682 -56.07 15.03 -12.68
CA ILE A 682 -57.05 14.21 -11.96
C ILE A 682 -56.35 13.19 -11.07
N ASN A 683 -56.83 13.01 -9.85
CA ASN A 683 -56.29 12.00 -8.93
C ASN A 683 -56.85 10.62 -9.28
N VAL A 684 -56.01 9.64 -9.56
CA VAL A 684 -56.42 8.28 -9.93
C VAL A 684 -55.70 7.25 -9.08
N LYS A 685 -56.43 6.22 -8.64
CA LYS A 685 -55.86 5.05 -7.98
C LYS A 685 -55.45 4.04 -9.03
N TYR A 686 -54.22 3.55 -8.97
CA TYR A 686 -53.76 2.49 -9.85
C TYR A 686 -54.24 1.13 -9.35
N LEU A 687 -54.95 0.38 -10.20
CA LEU A 687 -55.57 -0.90 -9.85
C LEU A 687 -54.80 -2.11 -10.40
N GLY A 688 -53.64 -1.90 -11.04
CA GLY A 688 -52.84 -2.95 -11.67
C GLY A 688 -52.94 -2.96 -13.20
N LYS A 689 -52.43 -4.02 -13.81
CA LYS A 689 -52.56 -4.28 -15.26
C LYS A 689 -53.67 -5.28 -15.52
N ASN A 690 -54.39 -5.13 -16.61
CA ASN A 690 -55.40 -6.10 -17.02
C ASN A 690 -54.72 -7.38 -17.56
N ASN A 691 -55.10 -8.54 -17.01
CA ASN A 691 -54.49 -9.84 -17.28
C ASN A 691 -54.53 -10.25 -18.77
N LYS A 692 -55.48 -9.72 -19.57
CA LYS A 692 -55.64 -10.11 -20.98
C LYS A 692 -54.84 -9.27 -21.98
N ASN A 693 -54.53 -8.01 -21.66
CA ASN A 693 -53.94 -7.08 -22.63
C ASN A 693 -52.82 -6.19 -22.06
N GLY A 694 -52.44 -6.39 -20.80
CA GLY A 694 -51.33 -5.69 -20.14
C GLY A 694 -51.55 -4.19 -19.91
N LYS A 695 -52.72 -3.64 -20.26
CA LYS A 695 -53.02 -2.20 -20.12
C LYS A 695 -53.23 -1.81 -18.66
N ILE A 696 -52.76 -0.62 -18.30
CA ILE A 696 -52.87 -0.01 -16.96
C ILE A 696 -54.35 0.27 -16.64
N LYS A 697 -54.85 -0.24 -15.51
CA LYS A 697 -56.21 0.01 -15.01
C LYS A 697 -56.17 1.11 -13.95
N LEU A 698 -56.97 2.16 -14.14
CA LEU A 698 -57.05 3.34 -13.27
C LEU A 698 -58.49 3.56 -12.81
N SER A 699 -58.66 4.12 -11.61
CA SER A 699 -59.98 4.53 -11.10
C SER A 699 -59.90 5.81 -10.29
N HIS A 700 -60.74 6.80 -10.66
CA HIS A 700 -61.00 7.99 -9.86
C HIS A 700 -62.21 7.77 -8.95
N LYS A 701 -63.17 6.96 -9.41
CA LYS A 701 -64.42 6.60 -8.71
C LYS A 701 -64.19 6.08 -7.29
N ILE A 702 -63.18 5.22 -7.09
CA ILE A 702 -62.84 4.65 -5.78
C ILE A 702 -62.39 5.73 -4.77
N LEU A 703 -61.96 6.90 -5.24
CA LEU A 703 -61.54 8.03 -4.39
C LEU A 703 -62.70 8.96 -4.04
N LEU A 704 -63.85 8.81 -4.69
CA LEU A 704 -65.04 9.59 -4.43
C LEU A 704 -65.88 8.89 -3.38
N SER A 705 -66.34 9.62 -2.37
CA SER A 705 -67.28 9.09 -1.39
C SER A 705 -68.56 8.64 -2.10
N ARG A 706 -69.03 7.44 -1.73
CA ARG A 706 -70.29 6.89 -2.23
C ARG A 706 -71.41 7.64 -1.53
N LYS A 707 -71.90 8.70 -2.16
CA LYS A 707 -73.14 9.38 -1.76
C LYS A 707 -74.31 8.75 -2.47
#